data_AF-A0A5Q3QCS9-F1
#
_entry.id   AF-A0A5Q3QCS9-F1
#
_cell.length_a   1.000
_cell.length_b   1.000
_cell.length_c   1.000
_cell.angle_alpha   90.00
_cell.angle_beta   90.00
_cell.angle_gamma   90.00
#
_symmetry.space_group_name_H-M   'P 1'
#
loop_
_entity.id
_entity.type
_entity.pdbx_description
1 polymer ?
#
loop_
_entity_poly.entity_id
_entity_poly.type
_entity_poly.pdbx_seq_one_letter_code
_entity_poly.pdbx_strand_id
1 'polypeptide(L)'
;MGTNATYFNDASTFGADPFVLWDEASGQYVAYSTDGADAGYRFAIYRSPDLITWQKVPGGALDVDDGSQWAHDWFWAPEVYHNPDTGLYYLFYSARMNEGVAEHFRYPDFEEACKIGVAVSDTPYGPFRNITTEPLDYRPYDPDYHDVNLIMDDTQKKPPETLEEGRTAPKGTYLPFIDPNVFFDGDRIFLYFSRNAYRNWVWDHDLSKYIEESNVYAVELTTDWWNDPAGGTAPTVHPDYVNANLGPDDPPGTRKDGYTPILDYGSDKQEWENAHVDDYAETGGEKKDRRWEEGTTTVKAHRADGSRIYYLTYSANNFQNRHYGVGYATAQSPLGPWRKAPENPVLSQDEQQSMFSTGHGSVIASPDGAELYYVHHGRPSTSDHRRIYTARMRLDDGGLSVDQSTADRPIPSGVAPYALETTTDVVRVDQGATRIGWTVRSARGAGHALTHPLNRVTTSVEPPDAVTLENQPDGAIVRDLHGDLAALTMRYERARADGEFFGVDNHRPEGRESVGATVPVVRCAQTITGRHDGPLEITDGATCLRGAEVNGPVRVRAGASVLAIDSTITGTVSSQGPGGVWVSGGSVGSVDTDGAGLVRLERTAVHGSVRLANGTQAVAVDDSTVGGDVRLVANTGGRPILVAGNEIDGALRCDGNEPRPTDDDRPNQVVGGSHGQCGGLHAG
;
A
#
# COMPACT_ATOMS: atom_id res chain seq x y z
N MET A 1 -17.71 -0.50 7.17
CA MET A 1 -18.25 0.36 6.08
C MET A 1 -17.56 -0.06 4.80
N GLY A 2 -18.28 -0.16 3.68
CA GLY A 2 -17.72 -0.62 2.40
C GLY A 2 -17.28 0.53 1.51
N THR A 3 -16.73 0.23 0.34
CA THR A 3 -16.47 1.20 -0.73
C THR A 3 -16.63 0.52 -2.09
N ASN A 4 -16.91 1.29 -3.14
CA ASN A 4 -16.86 0.80 -4.52
C ASN A 4 -15.43 0.81 -5.10
N ALA A 5 -14.43 1.24 -4.34
CA ALA A 5 -13.05 1.31 -4.82
C ALA A 5 -12.50 -0.06 -5.23
N THR A 6 -11.85 -0.07 -6.38
CA THR A 6 -11.13 -1.22 -6.93
C THR A 6 -9.66 -0.89 -7.13
N TYR A 7 -8.88 -1.94 -7.39
CA TYR A 7 -7.52 -1.84 -7.88
C TYR A 7 -7.25 -2.88 -8.96
N PHE A 8 -6.21 -2.62 -9.74
CA PHE A 8 -5.51 -3.62 -10.54
C PHE A 8 -4.01 -3.36 -10.40
N ASN A 9 -3.20 -4.36 -10.76
CA ASN A 9 -1.75 -4.18 -10.80
C ASN A 9 -1.36 -3.44 -12.09
N ASP A 10 -0.93 -2.19 -11.97
CA ASP A 10 -0.57 -1.33 -13.11
C ASP A 10 0.91 -1.43 -13.53
N ALA A 11 1.68 -2.30 -12.87
CA ALA A 11 3.10 -2.54 -13.13
C ALA A 11 3.97 -1.26 -13.11
N SER A 12 3.54 -0.21 -12.41
CA SER A 12 4.22 1.09 -12.43
C SER A 12 5.40 1.18 -11.45
N THR A 13 5.34 0.42 -10.35
CA THR A 13 6.31 0.51 -9.26
C THR A 13 7.48 -0.43 -9.53
N PHE A 14 8.67 0.12 -9.78
CA PHE A 14 9.90 -0.67 -9.84
C PHE A 14 10.13 -1.37 -8.50
N GLY A 15 10.58 -2.62 -8.55
CA GLY A 15 10.98 -3.32 -7.34
C GLY A 15 11.29 -4.77 -7.60
N ALA A 16 12.14 -5.30 -6.75
CA ALA A 16 12.69 -6.64 -6.78
C ALA A 16 12.71 -7.16 -5.36
N ASP A 17 12.31 -8.42 -5.22
CA ASP A 17 12.37 -9.13 -3.94
C ASP A 17 11.62 -8.35 -2.82
N PRO A 18 10.37 -7.90 -3.06
CA PRO A 18 9.70 -6.98 -2.14
C PRO A 18 9.29 -7.66 -0.83
N PHE A 19 9.82 -7.14 0.28
CA PHE A 19 9.30 -7.41 1.61
C PHE A 19 8.37 -6.29 2.06
N VAL A 20 7.20 -6.61 2.60
CA VAL A 20 6.21 -5.62 3.08
C VAL A 20 5.92 -5.78 4.56
N LEU A 21 5.99 -4.68 5.30
CA LEU A 21 5.46 -4.56 6.66
C LEU A 21 4.25 -3.62 6.70
N TRP A 22 3.37 -3.85 7.67
CA TRP A 22 2.34 -2.89 8.06
C TRP A 22 2.81 -2.09 9.27
N ASP A 23 2.89 -0.77 9.12
CA ASP A 23 3.20 0.14 10.22
C ASP A 23 1.92 0.78 10.76
N GLU A 24 1.41 0.25 11.87
CA GLU A 24 0.18 0.72 12.54
C GLU A 24 0.29 2.20 12.95
N ALA A 25 1.49 2.69 13.27
CA ALA A 25 1.69 4.06 13.74
C ALA A 25 1.43 5.10 12.63
N SER A 26 1.90 4.85 11.41
CA SER A 26 1.63 5.73 10.26
C SER A 26 0.39 5.34 9.45
N GLY A 27 -0.17 4.15 9.68
CA GLY A 27 -1.28 3.61 8.89
C GLY A 27 -0.87 3.28 7.45
N GLN A 28 0.40 2.94 7.23
CA GLN A 28 0.97 2.67 5.92
C GLN A 28 1.55 1.26 5.87
N TYR A 29 1.44 0.63 4.71
CA TYR A 29 2.35 -0.43 4.32
C TYR A 29 3.68 0.17 3.89
N VAL A 30 4.77 -0.49 4.25
CA VAL A 30 6.12 -0.10 3.84
C VAL A 30 6.77 -1.29 3.16
N ALA A 31 7.18 -1.11 1.91
CA ALA A 31 7.86 -2.13 1.11
C ALA A 31 9.35 -1.80 0.97
N TYR A 32 10.19 -2.82 1.12
CA TYR A 32 11.64 -2.77 0.92
C TYR A 32 11.98 -3.64 -0.27
N SER A 33 12.85 -3.16 -1.15
CA SER A 33 13.16 -3.83 -2.42
C SER A 33 14.64 -3.76 -2.71
N THR A 34 15.20 -4.85 -3.26
CA THR A 34 16.58 -4.92 -3.76
C THR A 34 16.89 -3.74 -4.70
N ASP A 35 15.98 -3.48 -5.64
CA ASP A 35 16.14 -2.48 -6.69
C ASP A 35 15.34 -1.21 -6.38
N GLY A 36 15.76 -0.09 -6.99
CA GLY A 36 14.97 1.14 -7.05
C GLY A 36 15.38 2.25 -6.08
N ALA A 37 16.41 2.07 -5.26
CA ALA A 37 16.92 3.11 -4.35
C ALA A 37 17.48 4.31 -5.13
N ASP A 38 17.49 5.49 -4.49
CA ASP A 38 18.22 6.65 -5.05
C ASP A 38 19.74 6.46 -4.96
N ALA A 39 20.49 7.18 -5.79
CA ALA A 39 21.95 7.15 -5.74
C ALA A 39 22.46 7.53 -4.34
N GLY A 40 23.46 6.79 -3.84
CA GLY A 40 23.97 6.92 -2.47
C GLY A 40 23.27 6.03 -1.44
N TYR A 41 22.27 5.23 -1.86
CA TYR A 41 21.57 4.32 -0.96
C TYR A 41 21.49 2.90 -1.52
N ARG A 42 21.26 1.95 -0.62
CA ARG A 42 20.84 0.57 -0.87
C ARG A 42 19.39 0.39 -0.44
N PHE A 43 18.70 -0.49 -1.16
CA PHE A 43 17.32 -0.89 -0.92
C PHE A 43 16.30 0.24 -1.03
N ALA A 44 15.40 0.14 -2.02
CA ALA A 44 14.33 1.12 -2.15
C ALA A 44 13.33 0.97 -1.00
N ILE A 45 12.75 2.10 -0.58
CA ILE A 45 11.60 2.09 0.32
C ILE A 45 10.40 2.68 -0.42
N TYR A 46 9.27 2.00 -0.35
CA TYR A 46 7.98 2.48 -0.82
C TYR A 46 6.99 2.47 0.32
N ARG A 47 6.03 3.40 0.31
CA ARG A 47 4.89 3.39 1.23
C ARG A 47 3.58 3.35 0.48
N SER A 48 2.56 2.74 1.06
CA SER A 48 1.22 2.72 0.49
C SER A 48 0.16 2.69 1.60
N PRO A 49 -0.90 3.53 1.53
CA PRO A 49 -2.01 3.43 2.47
C PRO A 49 -2.98 2.29 2.14
N ASP A 50 -2.86 1.68 0.95
CA ASP A 50 -3.82 0.72 0.41
C ASP A 50 -3.21 -0.56 -0.15
N LEU A 51 -1.90 -0.78 0.01
CA LEU A 51 -1.11 -1.92 -0.50
C LEU A 51 -0.99 -1.97 -2.04
N ILE A 52 -1.53 -0.98 -2.74
CA ILE A 52 -1.61 -0.96 -4.20
C ILE A 52 -0.84 0.23 -4.76
N THR A 53 -1.17 1.42 -4.29
CA THR A 53 -0.63 2.67 -4.83
C THR A 53 0.61 3.03 -4.04
N TRP A 54 1.76 2.59 -4.54
CA TRP A 54 3.05 2.74 -3.89
C TRP A 54 3.67 4.10 -4.22
N GLN A 55 4.12 4.81 -3.18
CA GLN A 55 4.90 6.02 -3.30
C GLN A 55 6.34 5.73 -2.87
N LYS A 56 7.29 5.99 -3.77
CA LYS A 56 8.71 5.92 -3.43
C LYS A 56 9.04 6.94 -2.34
N VAL A 57 9.71 6.48 -1.29
CA VAL A 57 10.33 7.33 -0.28
C VAL A 57 11.71 7.74 -0.81
N PRO A 58 12.05 9.04 -0.86
CA PRO A 58 13.37 9.48 -1.32
C PRO A 58 14.51 8.85 -0.52
N GLY A 59 15.59 8.47 -1.20
CA GLY A 59 16.72 7.76 -0.60
C GLY A 59 16.60 6.23 -0.74
N GLY A 60 16.92 5.54 0.36
CA GLY A 60 16.83 4.09 0.52
C GLY A 60 17.09 3.69 1.97
N ALA A 61 17.00 2.39 2.27
CA ALA A 61 17.07 1.91 3.64
C ALA A 61 18.45 2.04 4.27
N LEU A 62 19.52 1.78 3.51
CA LEU A 62 20.89 1.76 4.03
C LEU A 62 21.78 2.71 3.21
N ASP A 63 22.56 3.55 3.88
CA ASP A 63 23.53 4.42 3.23
C ASP A 63 24.68 3.59 2.63
N VAL A 64 25.14 3.92 1.43
CA VAL A 64 26.31 3.23 0.84
C VAL A 64 27.61 3.51 1.60
N ASP A 65 27.67 4.65 2.31
CA ASP A 65 28.81 5.09 3.11
C ASP A 65 28.59 4.82 4.62
N ASP A 66 27.68 3.90 4.98
CA ASP A 66 27.51 3.46 6.37
C ASP A 66 28.87 3.04 6.97
N GLY A 67 29.27 3.68 8.06
CA GLY A 67 30.60 3.50 8.66
C GLY A 67 30.87 2.11 9.24
N SER A 68 29.84 1.28 9.34
CA SER A 68 29.90 -0.12 9.77
C SER A 68 29.65 -1.08 8.60
N GLN A 69 29.72 -0.62 7.35
CA GLN A 69 29.52 -1.47 6.18
C GLN A 69 30.65 -2.50 6.04
N TRP A 70 30.28 -3.78 6.12
CA TRP A 70 31.18 -4.93 5.96
C TRP A 70 31.14 -5.51 4.53
N ALA A 71 30.04 -5.29 3.81
CA ALA A 71 29.84 -5.84 2.48
C ALA A 71 30.29 -4.88 1.38
N HIS A 72 30.63 -5.43 0.22
CA HIS A 72 31.30 -4.69 -0.86
C HIS A 72 30.36 -4.47 -2.06
N ASP A 73 29.57 -5.47 -2.40
CA ASP A 73 28.58 -5.42 -3.49
C ASP A 73 27.46 -6.46 -3.28
N TRP A 74 26.56 -6.58 -4.27
CA TRP A 74 25.50 -7.59 -4.32
C TRP A 74 24.52 -7.54 -3.13
N PHE A 75 24.11 -6.32 -2.76
CA PHE A 75 23.11 -6.06 -1.74
C PHE A 75 21.71 -6.48 -2.23
N TRP A 76 21.14 -7.54 -1.65
CA TRP A 76 19.90 -8.18 -2.11
C TRP A 76 18.94 -8.54 -0.98
N ALA A 77 17.65 -8.64 -1.35
CA ALA A 77 16.53 -9.20 -0.60
C ALA A 77 16.43 -8.65 0.84
N PRO A 78 16.12 -7.35 0.99
CA PRO A 78 15.94 -6.75 2.31
C PRO A 78 14.60 -7.18 2.95
N GLU A 79 14.62 -7.60 4.20
CA GLU A 79 13.43 -7.82 5.03
C GLU A 79 13.48 -6.99 6.31
N VAL A 80 12.35 -6.43 6.76
CA VAL A 80 12.31 -5.53 7.92
C VAL A 80 11.29 -5.96 8.96
N TYR A 81 11.73 -6.08 10.20
CA TYR A 81 10.91 -6.54 11.32
C TYR A 81 10.79 -5.46 12.39
N HIS A 82 9.55 -5.09 12.73
CA HIS A 82 9.25 -4.10 13.76
C HIS A 82 9.01 -4.79 15.11
N ASN A 83 9.77 -4.40 16.14
CA ASN A 83 9.50 -4.79 17.51
C ASN A 83 8.58 -3.76 18.18
N PRO A 84 7.30 -4.09 18.47
CA PRO A 84 6.38 -3.15 19.10
C PRO A 84 6.74 -2.80 20.55
N ASP A 85 7.52 -3.63 21.25
CA ASP A 85 7.90 -3.40 22.65
C ASP A 85 9.03 -2.38 22.76
N THR A 86 9.97 -2.37 21.81
CA THR A 86 11.09 -1.41 21.77
C THR A 86 10.85 -0.25 20.81
N GLY A 87 9.94 -0.40 19.84
CA GLY A 87 9.69 0.54 18.75
C GLY A 87 10.76 0.51 17.65
N LEU A 88 11.67 -0.46 17.67
CA LEU A 88 12.80 -0.56 16.75
C LEU A 88 12.46 -1.41 15.52
N TYR A 89 13.06 -1.02 14.39
CA TYR A 89 12.95 -1.71 13.11
C TYR A 89 14.30 -2.35 12.77
N TYR A 90 14.29 -3.64 12.42
CA TYR A 90 15.48 -4.41 12.10
C TYR A 90 15.46 -4.84 10.65
N LEU A 91 16.41 -4.33 9.87
CA LEU A 91 16.64 -4.69 8.47
C LEU A 91 17.64 -5.85 8.40
N PHE A 92 17.18 -6.99 7.88
CA PHE A 92 18.02 -8.11 7.47
C PHE A 92 18.21 -8.01 5.97
N TYR A 93 19.44 -8.19 5.50
CA TYR A 93 19.74 -8.16 4.07
C TYR A 93 20.89 -9.11 3.75
N SER A 94 20.99 -9.55 2.50
CA SER A 94 22.14 -10.31 2.03
C SER A 94 23.09 -9.43 1.23
N ALA A 95 24.39 -9.70 1.32
CA ALA A 95 25.40 -9.01 0.52
C ALA A 95 26.69 -9.82 0.41
N ARG A 96 27.52 -9.51 -0.59
CA ARG A 96 28.80 -10.19 -0.82
C ARG A 96 29.95 -9.45 -0.16
N MET A 97 30.84 -10.23 0.47
CA MET A 97 32.14 -9.76 0.91
C MET A 97 33.23 -10.09 -0.12
N ASN A 98 34.14 -9.14 -0.37
CA ASN A 98 35.29 -9.34 -1.27
C ASN A 98 36.64 -9.30 -0.52
N GLU A 99 36.61 -8.99 0.78
CA GLU A 99 37.75 -9.02 1.70
C GLU A 99 37.49 -10.07 2.79
N GLY A 100 38.54 -10.67 3.36
CA GLY A 100 38.39 -11.67 4.44
C GLY A 100 37.70 -12.98 4.03
N VAL A 101 37.45 -13.21 2.74
CA VAL A 101 36.66 -14.34 2.22
C VAL A 101 37.15 -15.70 2.76
N ALA A 102 38.46 -15.94 2.74
CA ALA A 102 39.04 -17.20 3.20
C ALA A 102 38.80 -17.50 4.69
N GLU A 103 38.56 -16.47 5.51
CA GLU A 103 38.27 -16.64 6.93
C GLU A 103 36.88 -17.22 7.18
N HIS A 104 35.94 -16.98 6.26
CA HIS A 104 34.57 -17.48 6.33
C HIS A 104 34.33 -18.71 5.45
N PHE A 105 35.02 -18.80 4.30
CA PHE A 105 34.74 -19.79 3.27
C PHE A 105 35.95 -20.64 2.90
N ARG A 106 37.03 -20.61 3.69
CA ARG A 106 38.31 -21.34 3.51
C ARG A 106 39.14 -20.91 2.30
N TYR A 107 38.52 -20.45 1.22
CA TYR A 107 39.17 -20.08 -0.03
C TYR A 107 39.01 -18.58 -0.30
N PRO A 108 40.04 -17.88 -0.79
CA PRO A 108 39.95 -16.45 -1.08
C PRO A 108 39.14 -16.13 -2.34
N ASP A 109 38.97 -17.10 -3.24
CA ASP A 109 38.37 -17.00 -4.57
C ASP A 109 36.98 -17.66 -4.65
N PHE A 110 36.22 -17.61 -3.56
CA PHE A 110 34.88 -18.16 -3.52
C PHE A 110 33.90 -17.37 -4.42
N GLU A 111 33.27 -18.04 -5.41
CA GLU A 111 32.50 -17.41 -6.52
C GLU A 111 31.41 -16.42 -6.03
N GLU A 112 30.77 -16.71 -4.90
CA GLU A 112 29.73 -15.87 -4.30
C GLU A 112 29.75 -15.93 -2.77
N ALA A 113 30.70 -15.22 -2.15
CA ALA A 113 30.88 -15.16 -0.70
C ALA A 113 29.81 -14.30 -0.01
N CYS A 114 28.54 -14.65 -0.17
CA CYS A 114 27.41 -13.92 0.42
C CYS A 114 27.14 -14.32 1.86
N LYS A 115 26.77 -13.32 2.67
CA LYS A 115 26.31 -13.46 4.06
C LYS A 115 25.16 -12.49 4.33
N ILE A 116 24.55 -12.61 5.52
CA ILE A 116 23.51 -11.70 6.00
C ILE A 116 24.11 -10.59 6.86
N GLY A 117 23.67 -9.35 6.63
CA GLY A 117 23.90 -8.19 7.50
C GLY A 117 22.63 -7.79 8.23
N VAL A 118 22.77 -7.10 9.36
CA VAL A 118 21.65 -6.62 10.17
C VAL A 118 21.86 -5.17 10.59
N ALA A 119 20.86 -4.35 10.28
CA ALA A 119 20.84 -2.93 10.57
C ALA A 119 19.59 -2.55 11.36
N VAL A 120 19.64 -1.46 12.11
CA VAL A 120 18.55 -1.00 12.99
C VAL A 120 18.14 0.45 12.69
N SER A 121 16.87 0.76 12.87
CA SER A 121 16.32 2.13 12.82
C SER A 121 15.22 2.32 13.85
N ASP A 122 14.96 3.58 14.22
CA ASP A 122 13.84 4.03 15.04
C ASP A 122 12.58 4.35 14.21
N THR A 123 12.68 4.29 12.88
CA THR A 123 11.56 4.49 11.97
C THR A 123 11.54 3.43 10.87
N PRO A 124 10.38 3.12 10.26
CA PRO A 124 10.34 2.22 9.11
C PRO A 124 11.03 2.81 7.88
N TYR A 125 11.29 4.12 7.84
CA TYR A 125 11.86 4.80 6.68
C TYR A 125 13.38 4.95 6.75
N GLY A 126 14.02 4.45 7.82
CA GLY A 126 15.45 4.60 8.02
C GLY A 126 15.89 6.05 8.36
N PRO A 127 17.17 6.39 8.13
CA PRO A 127 18.20 5.48 7.63
C PRO A 127 18.46 4.37 8.65
N PHE A 128 18.60 3.15 8.16
CA PHE A 128 19.06 2.02 8.94
C PHE A 128 20.57 2.11 9.08
N ARG A 129 21.09 1.69 10.24
CA ARG A 129 22.53 1.61 10.52
C ARG A 129 22.93 0.22 10.88
N ASN A 130 24.01 -0.28 10.30
CA ASN A 130 24.52 -1.61 10.64
C ASN A 130 24.85 -1.68 12.13
N ILE A 131 24.38 -2.75 12.79
CA ILE A 131 24.61 -2.97 14.22
C ILE A 131 26.09 -3.30 14.47
N THR A 132 26.74 -3.99 13.53
CA THR A 132 28.14 -4.44 13.60
C THR A 132 28.91 -4.13 12.33
N THR A 133 30.24 -4.07 12.44
CA THR A 133 31.18 -3.95 11.30
C THR A 133 31.47 -5.29 10.62
N GLU A 134 30.75 -6.34 10.99
CA GLU A 134 30.91 -7.72 10.53
C GLU A 134 29.53 -8.26 10.13
N PRO A 135 29.44 -9.22 9.19
CA PRO A 135 28.19 -9.92 8.90
C PRO A 135 27.69 -10.71 10.13
N LEU A 136 26.46 -11.23 10.04
CA LEU A 136 25.87 -12.12 11.04
C LEU A 136 26.89 -13.18 11.48
N ASP A 137 27.06 -13.30 12.80
CA ASP A 137 28.05 -14.19 13.39
C ASP A 137 27.59 -15.66 13.33
N TYR A 138 27.72 -16.21 12.13
CA TYR A 138 27.29 -17.55 11.75
C TYR A 138 28.21 -18.11 10.67
N ARG A 139 28.67 -19.36 10.84
CA ARG A 139 29.59 -20.06 9.92
C ARG A 139 29.07 -21.47 9.61
N PRO A 140 27.96 -21.59 8.86
CA PRO A 140 27.38 -22.87 8.51
C PRO A 140 28.37 -23.72 7.73
N TYR A 141 28.50 -24.99 8.12
CA TYR A 141 29.44 -25.93 7.53
C TYR A 141 28.79 -27.28 7.31
N ASP A 142 28.83 -27.81 6.09
CA ASP A 142 28.40 -29.17 5.77
C ASP A 142 29.61 -30.10 5.85
N PRO A 143 29.71 -31.02 6.83
CA PRO A 143 30.83 -31.94 6.97
C PRO A 143 30.77 -33.14 6.02
N ASP A 144 29.61 -33.41 5.41
CA ASP A 144 29.35 -34.60 4.62
C ASP A 144 29.39 -34.37 3.10
N TYR A 145 29.23 -33.11 2.67
CA TYR A 145 29.34 -32.71 1.27
C TYR A 145 30.72 -33.03 0.70
N HIS A 146 30.76 -33.69 -0.45
CA HIS A 146 31.97 -33.88 -1.24
C HIS A 146 32.22 -32.63 -2.08
N ASP A 147 33.26 -31.86 -1.75
CA ASP A 147 33.56 -30.58 -2.41
C ASP A 147 34.22 -30.79 -3.78
N VAL A 148 33.40 -31.18 -4.76
CA VAL A 148 33.83 -31.52 -6.13
C VAL A 148 34.51 -30.34 -6.84
N ASN A 149 34.27 -29.11 -6.40
CA ASN A 149 34.95 -27.92 -6.89
C ASN A 149 36.49 -28.04 -6.78
N LEU A 150 37.00 -28.81 -5.81
CA LEU A 150 38.44 -29.02 -5.58
C LEU A 150 39.10 -30.00 -6.55
N ILE A 151 38.32 -30.73 -7.33
CA ILE A 151 38.80 -31.66 -8.37
C ILE A 151 38.35 -31.25 -9.77
N MET A 152 37.54 -30.19 -9.88
CA MET A 152 37.16 -29.55 -11.13
C MET A 152 38.27 -28.65 -11.66
N ASP A 153 38.17 -28.27 -12.94
CA ASP A 153 39.09 -27.29 -13.53
C ASP A 153 38.82 -25.86 -13.04
N ASP A 154 39.76 -24.95 -13.33
CA ASP A 154 39.70 -23.55 -12.92
C ASP A 154 38.49 -22.78 -13.47
N THR A 155 37.81 -23.29 -14.51
CA THR A 155 36.59 -22.64 -15.04
C THR A 155 35.38 -22.91 -14.16
N GLN A 156 35.41 -23.99 -13.38
CA GLN A 156 34.34 -24.41 -12.47
C GLN A 156 32.97 -24.58 -13.16
N LYS A 157 32.96 -24.88 -14.47
CA LYS A 157 31.72 -25.04 -15.26
C LYS A 157 31.30 -26.49 -15.49
N LYS A 158 32.26 -27.40 -15.59
CA LYS A 158 32.01 -28.81 -15.88
C LYS A 158 32.30 -29.66 -14.63
N PRO A 159 31.29 -30.23 -13.97
CA PRO A 159 31.50 -31.11 -12.82
C PRO A 159 32.06 -32.48 -13.25
N PRO A 160 32.50 -33.32 -12.29
CA PRO A 160 32.85 -34.71 -12.56
C PRO A 160 31.75 -35.45 -13.33
N GLU A 161 32.12 -36.38 -14.22
CA GLU A 161 31.12 -37.05 -15.08
C GLU A 161 30.35 -38.14 -14.32
N THR A 162 30.88 -38.61 -13.19
CA THR A 162 30.29 -39.69 -12.41
C THR A 162 30.25 -39.40 -10.91
N LEU A 163 29.29 -40.02 -10.22
CA LEU A 163 29.22 -39.99 -8.77
C LEU A 163 30.49 -40.56 -8.11
N GLU A 164 31.08 -41.60 -8.68
CA GLU A 164 32.30 -42.22 -8.14
C GLU A 164 33.49 -41.26 -8.19
N GLU A 165 33.67 -40.55 -9.30
CA GLU A 165 34.69 -39.52 -9.44
C GLU A 165 34.46 -38.38 -8.43
N GLY A 166 33.25 -37.84 -8.33
CA GLY A 166 32.96 -36.78 -7.37
C GLY A 166 33.14 -37.19 -5.91
N ARG A 167 32.89 -38.47 -5.57
CA ARG A 167 33.18 -39.02 -4.22
C ARG A 167 34.67 -39.07 -3.86
N THR A 168 35.58 -38.90 -4.84
CA THR A 168 37.02 -38.74 -4.55
C THR A 168 37.36 -37.35 -4.01
N ALA A 169 36.46 -36.37 -4.17
CA ALA A 169 36.67 -35.03 -3.67
C ALA A 169 36.71 -35.01 -2.13
N PRO A 170 37.53 -34.11 -1.54
CA PRO A 170 37.56 -33.91 -0.09
C PRO A 170 36.18 -33.58 0.46
N LYS A 171 35.86 -34.11 1.65
CA LYS A 171 34.64 -33.75 2.36
C LYS A 171 34.77 -32.37 3.02
N GLY A 172 33.63 -31.68 3.11
CA GLY A 172 33.46 -30.51 3.95
C GLY A 172 33.47 -29.19 3.19
N THR A 173 32.42 -28.37 3.35
CA THR A 173 32.36 -27.01 2.78
C THR A 173 31.61 -26.03 3.67
N TYR A 174 31.96 -24.75 3.58
CA TYR A 174 31.19 -23.66 4.20
C TYR A 174 30.10 -23.19 3.22
N LEU A 175 28.97 -22.77 3.78
CA LEU A 175 27.80 -22.42 2.99
C LEU A 175 27.70 -20.89 2.83
N PRO A 176 27.72 -20.34 1.60
CA PRO A 176 27.25 -18.99 1.36
C PRO A 176 25.72 -18.95 1.51
N PHE A 177 25.18 -17.81 1.94
CA PHE A 177 23.73 -17.70 2.11
C PHE A 177 23.20 -16.29 1.85
N ILE A 178 21.98 -16.25 1.31
CA ILE A 178 21.19 -15.07 0.93
C ILE A 178 19.74 -15.21 1.40
N ASP A 179 18.89 -14.25 1.04
CA ASP A 179 17.44 -14.28 1.22
C ASP A 179 17.01 -14.57 2.67
N PRO A 180 17.38 -13.70 3.62
CA PRO A 180 16.97 -13.86 5.01
C PRO A 180 15.44 -13.87 5.11
N ASN A 181 14.89 -14.84 5.83
CA ASN A 181 13.50 -14.80 6.30
C ASN A 181 13.43 -15.07 7.80
N VAL A 182 13.10 -14.04 8.59
CA VAL A 182 13.00 -14.13 10.06
C VAL A 182 11.57 -14.45 10.47
N PHE A 183 11.39 -15.54 11.20
CA PHE A 183 10.09 -16.01 11.62
C PHE A 183 9.99 -16.13 13.14
N PHE A 184 8.96 -15.50 13.69
CA PHE A 184 8.69 -15.49 15.14
C PHE A 184 7.60 -16.53 15.47
N ASP A 185 7.91 -17.46 16.37
CA ASP A 185 6.93 -18.41 16.92
C ASP A 185 6.93 -18.41 18.46
N GLY A 186 6.12 -17.51 19.02
CA GLY A 186 6.18 -17.23 20.46
C GLY A 186 7.49 -16.52 20.79
N ASP A 187 8.21 -17.02 21.80
CA ASP A 187 9.49 -16.45 22.24
C ASP A 187 10.68 -16.95 21.41
N ARG A 188 10.45 -17.80 20.39
CA ARG A 188 11.50 -18.36 19.55
C ARG A 188 11.58 -17.61 18.23
N ILE A 189 12.80 -17.41 17.75
CA ILE A 189 13.07 -16.68 16.51
C ILE A 189 13.86 -17.61 15.59
N PHE A 190 13.39 -17.80 14.37
CA PHE A 190 14.04 -18.62 13.36
C PHE A 190 14.52 -17.75 12.22
N LEU A 191 15.68 -18.06 11.66
CA LEU A 191 16.18 -17.52 10.41
C LEU A 191 16.17 -18.64 9.38
N TYR A 192 15.27 -18.53 8.40
CA TYR A 192 15.36 -19.25 7.15
C TYR A 192 16.26 -18.46 6.21
N PHE A 193 17.00 -19.17 5.36
CA PHE A 193 17.89 -18.57 4.38
C PHE A 193 18.08 -19.52 3.20
N SER A 194 18.40 -18.94 2.05
CA SER A 194 18.76 -19.69 0.86
C SER A 194 20.26 -19.89 0.81
N ARG A 195 20.71 -21.13 0.74
CA ARG A 195 22.09 -21.45 0.42
C ARG A 195 22.27 -21.24 -1.08
N ASN A 196 23.18 -20.35 -1.46
CA ASN A 196 23.37 -20.02 -2.87
C ASN A 196 23.77 -21.26 -3.67
N ALA A 197 23.35 -21.31 -4.94
CA ALA A 197 23.66 -22.44 -5.81
C ALA A 197 25.17 -22.64 -6.02
N TYR A 198 25.92 -21.54 -6.08
CA TYR A 198 27.33 -21.54 -6.45
C TYR A 198 28.17 -22.48 -5.60
N ARG A 199 28.90 -23.36 -6.28
CA ARG A 199 29.76 -24.39 -5.68
C ARG A 199 29.00 -25.47 -4.89
N ASN A 200 27.67 -25.54 -5.01
CA ASN A 200 26.84 -26.62 -4.48
C ASN A 200 26.41 -27.62 -5.57
N TRP A 201 27.33 -28.49 -5.98
CA TRP A 201 27.07 -29.55 -6.94
C TRP A 201 26.50 -30.78 -6.25
N VAL A 202 25.22 -31.04 -6.49
CA VAL A 202 24.49 -32.18 -5.97
C VAL A 202 24.31 -33.21 -7.07
N TRP A 203 24.55 -34.49 -6.77
CA TRP A 203 24.33 -35.57 -7.73
C TRP A 203 22.84 -35.88 -7.84
N ASP A 204 22.25 -35.62 -9.01
CA ASP A 204 20.89 -36.02 -9.32
C ASP A 204 20.87 -37.48 -9.80
N HIS A 205 20.24 -38.35 -9.01
CA HIS A 205 20.16 -39.77 -9.32
C HIS A 205 19.25 -40.09 -10.52
N ASP A 206 18.25 -39.26 -10.82
CA ASP A 206 17.33 -39.50 -11.93
C ASP A 206 17.96 -39.05 -13.24
N LEU A 207 18.66 -37.92 -13.22
CA LEU A 207 19.37 -37.37 -14.38
C LEU A 207 20.77 -37.99 -14.55
N SER A 208 21.29 -38.68 -13.54
CA SER A 208 22.63 -39.29 -13.51
C SER A 208 23.74 -38.28 -13.82
N LYS A 209 23.65 -37.07 -13.26
CA LYS A 209 24.64 -36.00 -13.40
C LYS A 209 24.63 -35.05 -12.20
N TYR A 210 25.65 -34.22 -12.07
CA TYR A 210 25.67 -33.15 -11.08
C TYR A 210 24.89 -31.93 -11.56
N ILE A 211 24.10 -31.34 -10.65
CA ILE A 211 23.38 -30.08 -10.80
C ILE A 211 23.89 -29.12 -9.74
N GLU A 212 24.12 -27.85 -10.09
CA GLU A 212 24.46 -26.82 -9.11
C GLU A 212 23.16 -26.25 -8.49
N GLU A 213 22.91 -26.49 -7.20
CA GLU A 213 21.59 -26.29 -6.58
C GLU A 213 21.57 -25.22 -5.48
N SER A 214 20.59 -24.32 -5.48
CA SER A 214 20.21 -23.59 -4.25
C SER A 214 19.29 -24.47 -3.39
N ASN A 215 19.40 -24.35 -2.07
CA ASN A 215 18.56 -25.05 -1.10
C ASN A 215 18.10 -24.09 0.01
N VAL A 216 17.04 -24.44 0.73
CA VAL A 216 16.57 -23.67 1.88
C VAL A 216 16.98 -24.36 3.17
N TYR A 217 17.61 -23.61 4.07
CA TYR A 217 17.99 -24.04 5.40
C TYR A 217 17.46 -23.09 6.48
N ALA A 218 17.48 -23.52 7.74
CA ALA A 218 17.11 -22.68 8.87
C ALA A 218 17.95 -22.93 10.12
N VAL A 219 18.00 -21.92 10.97
CA VAL A 219 18.55 -21.96 12.34
C VAL A 219 17.65 -21.19 13.29
N GLU A 220 17.77 -21.49 14.59
CA GLU A 220 17.20 -20.64 15.63
C GLU A 220 18.19 -19.53 15.97
N LEU A 221 17.69 -18.31 16.15
CA LEU A 221 18.45 -17.15 16.63
C LEU A 221 18.27 -17.00 18.13
N THR A 222 19.25 -16.37 18.78
CA THR A 222 19.09 -15.83 20.13
C THR A 222 18.03 -14.72 20.16
N THR A 223 17.52 -14.37 21.34
CA THR A 223 16.46 -13.36 21.51
C THR A 223 16.95 -12.03 22.11
N ASP A 224 18.19 -11.99 22.61
CA ASP A 224 18.73 -10.82 23.31
C ASP A 224 18.74 -9.56 22.44
N TRP A 225 19.01 -9.71 21.13
CA TRP A 225 18.98 -8.62 20.17
C TRP A 225 17.59 -8.01 19.99
N TRP A 226 16.56 -8.86 19.95
CA TRP A 226 15.18 -8.41 19.79
C TRP A 226 14.73 -7.62 21.01
N ASN A 227 15.14 -8.07 22.20
CA ASN A 227 14.76 -7.49 23.48
C ASN A 227 15.66 -6.31 23.93
N ASP A 228 16.68 -5.95 23.15
CA ASP A 228 17.58 -4.82 23.46
C ASP A 228 16.90 -3.48 23.11
N PRO A 229 16.52 -2.66 24.10
CA PRO A 229 15.87 -1.37 23.83
C PRO A 229 16.81 -0.34 23.20
N ALA A 230 18.13 -0.58 23.20
CA ALA A 230 19.09 0.28 22.53
C ALA A 230 19.37 -0.12 21.08
N GLY A 231 18.94 -1.33 20.66
CA GLY A 231 19.19 -1.86 19.31
C GLY A 231 20.68 -2.07 18.98
N GLY A 232 21.55 -2.16 19.99
CA GLY A 232 23.00 -2.29 19.80
C GLY A 232 23.50 -3.74 19.81
N THR A 233 22.63 -4.68 20.17
CA THR A 233 22.93 -6.11 20.24
C THR A 233 22.68 -6.77 18.89
N ALA A 234 23.70 -7.41 18.32
CA ALA A 234 23.56 -8.12 17.06
C ALA A 234 22.91 -9.50 17.26
N PRO A 235 22.06 -9.97 16.32
CA PRO A 235 21.57 -11.34 16.35
C PRO A 235 22.72 -12.33 16.21
N THR A 236 22.59 -13.47 16.88
CA THR A 236 23.51 -14.62 16.78
C THR A 236 22.70 -15.90 16.71
N VAL A 237 23.28 -16.96 16.15
CA VAL A 237 22.63 -18.28 16.16
C VAL A 237 22.58 -18.86 17.57
N HIS A 238 21.54 -19.63 17.86
CA HIS A 238 21.37 -20.30 19.15
C HIS A 238 22.59 -21.20 19.45
N PRO A 239 23.06 -21.28 20.72
CA PRO A 239 24.28 -22.02 21.08
C PRO A 239 24.32 -23.48 20.62
N ASP A 240 23.17 -24.13 20.45
CA ASP A 240 23.07 -25.51 19.95
C ASP A 240 23.58 -25.68 18.52
N TYR A 241 23.63 -24.61 17.72
CA TYR A 241 24.20 -24.64 16.38
C TYR A 241 25.68 -24.30 16.36
N VAL A 242 26.19 -23.58 17.36
CA VAL A 242 27.60 -23.14 17.39
C VAL A 242 28.51 -24.34 17.51
N ASN A 243 29.43 -24.51 16.56
CA ASN A 243 30.36 -25.65 16.50
C ASN A 243 29.69 -27.05 16.45
N ALA A 244 28.41 -27.14 16.09
CA ALA A 244 27.71 -28.43 16.02
C ALA A 244 28.33 -29.41 15.00
N ASN A 245 29.02 -28.88 13.98
CA ASN A 245 29.72 -29.66 12.96
C ASN A 245 31.25 -29.63 13.12
N LEU A 246 31.76 -29.23 14.29
CA LEU A 246 33.18 -29.23 14.58
C LEU A 246 33.68 -30.67 14.84
N GLY A 247 34.66 -31.10 14.05
CA GLY A 247 35.29 -32.40 14.19
C GLY A 247 36.41 -32.42 15.24
N PRO A 248 36.76 -33.60 15.78
CA PRO A 248 37.82 -33.72 16.80
C PRO A 248 39.22 -33.36 16.27
N ASP A 249 39.43 -33.44 14.95
CA ASP A 249 40.72 -33.16 14.30
C ASP A 249 40.79 -31.75 13.71
N ASP A 250 39.76 -30.92 13.92
CA ASP A 250 39.77 -29.55 13.41
C ASP A 250 40.81 -28.68 14.15
N PRO A 251 41.54 -27.80 13.43
CA PRO A 251 42.53 -26.92 14.05
C PRO A 251 41.92 -26.05 15.16
N PRO A 252 42.68 -25.76 16.24
CA PRO A 252 42.23 -24.83 17.28
C PRO A 252 41.79 -23.48 16.69
N GLY A 253 40.64 -22.97 17.15
CA GLY A 253 40.06 -21.72 16.65
C GLY A 253 39.17 -21.86 15.41
N THR A 254 39.03 -23.08 14.86
CA THR A 254 38.05 -23.36 13.80
C THR A 254 36.63 -23.25 14.34
N ARG A 255 35.74 -22.65 13.55
CA ARG A 255 34.30 -22.56 13.85
C ARG A 255 33.49 -23.20 12.73
N LYS A 256 32.66 -24.19 13.06
CA LYS A 256 31.83 -24.96 12.11
C LYS A 256 30.42 -25.14 12.66
N ASP A 257 29.54 -24.24 12.30
CA ASP A 257 28.19 -24.21 12.83
C ASP A 257 27.27 -25.19 12.09
N GLY A 258 26.26 -25.68 12.80
CA GLY A 258 25.19 -26.51 12.26
C GLY A 258 24.09 -25.70 11.60
N TYR A 259 23.21 -26.40 10.89
CA TYR A 259 22.03 -25.88 10.22
C TYR A 259 20.95 -26.97 10.14
N THR A 260 19.70 -26.57 9.90
CA THR A 260 18.59 -27.50 9.67
C THR A 260 18.20 -27.49 8.18
N PRO A 261 18.21 -28.63 7.48
CA PRO A 261 17.63 -28.74 6.14
C PRO A 261 16.13 -28.45 6.14
N ILE A 262 15.66 -27.55 5.27
CA ILE A 262 14.24 -27.18 5.15
C ILE A 262 13.67 -27.66 3.83
N LEU A 263 14.22 -27.18 2.71
CA LEU A 263 13.87 -27.63 1.36
C LEU A 263 15.14 -27.96 0.57
N ASP A 264 15.07 -29.08 -0.14
CA ASP A 264 16.00 -29.46 -1.19
C ASP A 264 15.26 -30.31 -2.22
N TYR A 265 15.71 -30.29 -3.47
CA TYR A 265 15.09 -31.06 -4.54
C TYR A 265 15.15 -32.56 -4.29
N GLY A 266 16.30 -33.06 -3.79
CA GLY A 266 16.53 -34.50 -3.59
C GLY A 266 15.54 -35.15 -2.62
N SER A 267 15.13 -34.43 -1.58
CA SER A 267 14.22 -34.89 -0.53
C SER A 267 12.74 -34.86 -0.92
N ASP A 268 12.33 -33.95 -1.80
CA ASP A 268 10.93 -33.79 -2.25
C ASP A 268 10.92 -33.20 -3.68
N LYS A 269 11.03 -34.08 -4.69
CA LYS A 269 11.26 -33.69 -6.08
C LYS A 269 10.00 -33.17 -6.76
N GLN A 270 10.09 -32.05 -7.48
CA GLN A 270 9.02 -31.58 -8.35
C GLN A 270 9.54 -31.15 -9.72
N GLU A 271 8.95 -31.65 -10.80
CA GLU A 271 9.45 -31.45 -12.17
C GLU A 271 9.54 -29.97 -12.59
N TRP A 272 8.64 -29.12 -12.09
CA TRP A 272 8.60 -27.70 -12.44
C TRP A 272 9.84 -26.90 -11.98
N GLU A 273 10.66 -27.46 -11.09
CA GLU A 273 11.90 -26.87 -10.57
C GLU A 273 13.11 -27.12 -11.49
N ASN A 274 12.96 -27.90 -12.56
CA ASN A 274 14.06 -28.37 -13.41
C ASN A 274 14.31 -27.53 -14.67
N ALA A 275 13.86 -26.28 -14.74
CA ALA A 275 13.90 -25.54 -16.01
C ALA A 275 15.32 -25.27 -16.57
N HIS A 276 16.37 -25.50 -15.79
CA HIS A 276 17.76 -25.16 -16.12
C HIS A 276 18.74 -26.30 -15.89
N VAL A 277 18.23 -27.52 -15.72
CA VAL A 277 19.10 -28.67 -15.47
C VAL A 277 19.90 -29.07 -16.70
N ASP A 278 19.64 -28.51 -17.89
CA ASP A 278 20.35 -28.81 -19.14
C ASP A 278 21.02 -27.57 -19.78
N ASP A 279 21.08 -26.45 -19.07
CA ASP A 279 21.64 -25.16 -19.53
C ASP A 279 23.07 -25.31 -20.09
N TYR A 280 23.91 -26.18 -19.53
CA TYR A 280 25.28 -26.38 -20.01
C TYR A 280 25.29 -26.92 -21.44
N ALA A 281 24.48 -27.95 -21.72
CA ALA A 281 24.41 -28.53 -23.05
C ALA A 281 23.75 -27.55 -24.04
N GLU A 282 22.67 -26.90 -23.64
CA GLU A 282 21.89 -25.98 -24.49
C GLU A 282 22.67 -24.73 -24.88
N THR A 283 23.58 -24.27 -24.02
CA THR A 283 24.41 -23.08 -24.28
C THR A 283 25.80 -23.41 -24.80
N GLY A 284 26.10 -24.67 -25.12
CA GLY A 284 27.42 -25.07 -25.60
C GLY A 284 28.53 -24.88 -24.55
N GLY A 285 28.19 -25.00 -23.27
CA GLY A 285 29.11 -24.89 -22.13
C GLY A 285 29.28 -23.48 -21.56
N GLU A 286 28.47 -22.50 -21.99
CA GLU A 286 28.54 -21.15 -21.44
C GLU A 286 27.97 -21.06 -20.03
N LYS A 287 26.83 -21.72 -19.78
CA LYS A 287 26.15 -21.78 -18.48
C LYS A 287 26.37 -23.13 -17.78
N LYS A 288 26.09 -23.18 -16.48
CA LYS A 288 26.09 -24.41 -15.67
C LYS A 288 24.67 -24.98 -15.61
N ASP A 289 24.55 -26.30 -15.47
CA ASP A 289 23.28 -26.95 -15.13
C ASP A 289 22.91 -26.55 -13.70
N ARG A 290 21.74 -25.91 -13.51
CA ARG A 290 21.36 -25.31 -12.23
C ARG A 290 19.93 -25.59 -11.82
N ARG A 291 19.69 -25.48 -10.51
CA ARG A 291 18.38 -25.51 -9.87
C ARG A 291 18.33 -24.49 -8.75
N TRP A 292 17.17 -23.85 -8.54
CA TRP A 292 16.99 -22.85 -7.50
C TRP A 292 15.82 -23.18 -6.59
N GLU A 293 16.03 -22.98 -5.30
CA GLU A 293 15.02 -22.85 -4.26
C GLU A 293 15.46 -21.65 -3.41
N GLU A 294 14.73 -20.54 -3.51
CA GLU A 294 15.14 -19.24 -2.94
C GLU A 294 13.95 -18.37 -2.49
N GLY A 295 14.21 -17.19 -1.95
CA GLY A 295 13.19 -16.16 -1.68
C GLY A 295 12.03 -16.64 -0.81
N THR A 296 12.33 -17.16 0.38
CA THR A 296 11.31 -17.78 1.23
C THR A 296 10.47 -16.80 2.02
N THR A 297 9.20 -17.14 2.28
CA THR A 297 8.39 -16.46 3.32
C THR A 297 7.60 -17.48 4.13
N THR A 298 7.74 -17.39 5.46
CA THR A 298 7.11 -18.30 6.42
C THR A 298 5.87 -17.68 7.06
N VAL A 299 4.77 -18.44 7.10
CA VAL A 299 3.50 -18.05 7.76
C VAL A 299 2.97 -19.18 8.63
N LYS A 300 2.47 -18.84 9.81
CA LYS A 300 1.73 -19.76 10.69
C LYS A 300 0.24 -19.54 10.54
N ALA A 301 -0.50 -20.64 10.40
CA ALA A 301 -1.96 -20.65 10.37
C ALA A 301 -2.52 -21.77 11.26
N HIS A 302 -3.84 -21.83 11.34
CA HIS A 302 -4.57 -22.90 12.00
C HIS A 302 -5.57 -23.52 11.02
N ARG A 303 -5.65 -24.85 11.01
CA ARG A 303 -6.67 -25.60 10.27
C ARG A 303 -8.04 -25.42 10.93
N ALA A 304 -9.11 -25.86 10.26
CA ALA A 304 -10.46 -25.79 10.81
C ALA A 304 -10.63 -26.59 12.13
N ASP A 305 -9.81 -27.62 12.35
CA ASP A 305 -9.77 -28.39 13.61
C ASP A 305 -8.97 -27.72 14.74
N GLY A 306 -8.41 -26.53 14.48
CA GLY A 306 -7.57 -25.77 15.41
C GLY A 306 -6.11 -26.24 15.48
N SER A 307 -5.72 -27.27 14.72
CA SER A 307 -4.32 -27.68 14.64
C SER A 307 -3.48 -26.63 13.95
N ARG A 308 -2.27 -26.40 14.48
CA ARG A 308 -1.31 -25.48 13.88
C ARG A 308 -0.76 -26.06 12.59
N ILE A 309 -0.51 -25.20 11.61
CA ILE A 309 0.22 -25.52 10.39
C ILE A 309 1.13 -24.35 10.04
N TYR A 310 2.30 -24.66 9.47
CA TYR A 310 3.21 -23.68 8.90
C TYR A 310 3.23 -23.83 7.39
N TYR A 311 3.21 -22.70 6.69
CA TYR A 311 3.39 -22.59 5.25
C TYR A 311 4.71 -21.87 4.98
N LEU A 312 5.43 -22.32 3.96
CA LEU A 312 6.66 -21.68 3.47
C LEU A 312 6.51 -21.53 1.97
N THR A 313 6.35 -20.30 1.48
CA THR A 313 6.49 -20.02 0.06
C THR A 313 7.97 -19.99 -0.29
N TYR A 314 8.32 -20.41 -1.51
CA TYR A 314 9.67 -20.32 -2.06
C TYR A 314 9.57 -20.15 -3.57
N SER A 315 10.59 -19.55 -4.16
CA SER A 315 10.71 -19.38 -5.61
C SER A 315 11.70 -20.39 -6.18
N ALA A 316 11.45 -20.86 -7.40
CA ALA A 316 12.35 -21.76 -8.11
C ALA A 316 12.60 -21.30 -9.55
N ASN A 317 13.61 -21.89 -10.17
CA ASN A 317 14.17 -21.52 -11.49
C ASN A 317 14.87 -20.14 -11.48
N ASN A 318 15.36 -19.68 -12.64
CA ASN A 318 16.11 -18.42 -12.73
C ASN A 318 15.19 -17.20 -12.87
N PHE A 319 15.36 -16.17 -12.03
CA PHE A 319 14.59 -14.89 -12.03
C PHE A 319 14.59 -14.08 -13.35
N GLN A 320 15.39 -14.48 -14.34
CA GLN A 320 15.41 -13.87 -15.67
C GLN A 320 14.55 -14.62 -16.69
N ASN A 321 14.09 -15.83 -16.35
CA ASN A 321 13.42 -16.70 -17.30
C ASN A 321 11.90 -16.80 -17.04
N ARG A 322 11.21 -17.43 -17.99
CA ARG A 322 9.76 -17.65 -17.95
C ARG A 322 9.27 -18.66 -16.92
N HIS A 323 10.18 -19.46 -16.37
CA HIS A 323 9.88 -20.54 -15.45
C HIS A 323 10.04 -20.10 -13.98
N TYR A 324 10.55 -18.89 -13.72
CA TYR A 324 10.53 -18.32 -12.38
C TYR A 324 9.09 -18.26 -11.86
N GLY A 325 8.88 -18.92 -10.73
CA GLY A 325 7.56 -19.17 -10.16
C GLY A 325 7.67 -19.53 -8.69
N VAL A 326 6.53 -19.52 -8.02
CA VAL A 326 6.42 -19.74 -6.58
C VAL A 326 5.75 -21.08 -6.31
N GLY A 327 6.40 -21.89 -5.50
CA GLY A 327 5.80 -23.04 -4.86
C GLY A 327 5.59 -22.77 -3.37
N TYR A 328 4.93 -23.69 -2.69
CA TYR A 328 4.90 -23.71 -1.24
C TYR A 328 5.10 -25.10 -0.66
N ALA A 329 5.50 -25.14 0.60
CA ALA A 329 5.58 -26.34 1.42
C ALA A 329 4.84 -26.13 2.75
N THR A 330 4.48 -27.24 3.41
CA THR A 330 3.86 -27.22 4.74
C THR A 330 4.60 -28.06 5.76
N ALA A 331 4.51 -27.66 7.03
CA ALA A 331 5.06 -28.40 8.17
C ALA A 331 4.19 -28.28 9.42
N GLN A 332 4.46 -29.14 10.40
CA GLN A 332 3.84 -29.12 11.74
C GLN A 332 4.72 -28.42 12.79
N SER A 333 5.94 -28.03 12.41
CA SER A 333 6.93 -27.35 13.24
C SER A 333 7.73 -26.40 12.34
N PRO A 334 8.26 -25.27 12.85
CA PRO A 334 9.07 -24.34 12.05
C PRO A 334 10.28 -25.03 11.39
N LEU A 335 10.92 -25.97 12.09
CA LEU A 335 12.08 -26.71 11.59
C LEU A 335 11.70 -27.98 10.79
N GLY A 336 10.43 -28.15 10.42
CA GLY A 336 9.97 -29.26 9.59
C GLY A 336 9.57 -30.53 10.37
N PRO A 337 9.49 -31.69 9.69
CA PRO A 337 9.78 -31.87 8.27
C PRO A 337 8.82 -31.10 7.38
N TRP A 338 9.35 -30.49 6.33
CA TRP A 338 8.58 -29.79 5.31
C TRP A 338 8.18 -30.73 4.18
N ARG A 339 7.02 -30.47 3.57
CA ARG A 339 6.48 -31.21 2.43
C ARG A 339 5.97 -30.22 1.39
N LYS A 340 6.52 -30.29 0.18
CA LYS A 340 6.10 -29.45 -0.95
C LYS A 340 4.68 -29.83 -1.37
N ALA A 341 3.90 -28.83 -1.74
CA ALA A 341 2.54 -29.04 -2.19
C ALA A 341 2.52 -29.66 -3.61
N PRO A 342 1.76 -30.74 -3.85
CA PRO A 342 1.75 -31.44 -5.13
C PRO A 342 1.23 -30.58 -6.30
N GLU A 343 0.47 -29.52 -6.02
CA GLU A 343 -0.07 -28.59 -7.00
C GLU A 343 0.89 -27.45 -7.39
N ASN A 344 2.10 -27.40 -6.82
CA ASN A 344 3.08 -26.39 -7.21
C ASN A 344 3.39 -26.42 -8.73
N PRO A 345 3.68 -25.26 -9.34
CA PRO A 345 3.74 -23.93 -8.73
C PRO A 345 2.35 -23.29 -8.55
N VAL A 346 2.20 -22.49 -7.49
CA VAL A 346 1.00 -21.69 -7.20
C VAL A 346 1.03 -20.31 -7.86
N LEU A 347 2.19 -19.87 -8.34
CA LEU A 347 2.37 -18.63 -9.08
C LEU A 347 3.38 -18.86 -10.21
N SER A 348 3.05 -18.47 -11.43
CA SER A 348 3.91 -18.62 -12.60
C SER A 348 3.58 -17.59 -13.67
N GLN A 349 4.46 -17.46 -14.67
CA GLN A 349 4.22 -16.61 -15.82
C GLN A 349 2.85 -16.89 -16.48
N ASP A 350 2.14 -15.81 -16.81
CA ASP A 350 0.88 -15.81 -17.56
C ASP A 350 0.93 -14.71 -18.64
N GLU A 351 1.17 -15.14 -19.88
CA GLU A 351 1.27 -14.25 -21.05
C GLU A 351 -0.05 -13.54 -21.37
N GLN A 352 -1.21 -14.13 -21.02
CA GLN A 352 -2.50 -13.50 -21.27
C GLN A 352 -2.73 -12.29 -20.37
N GLN A 353 -2.07 -12.27 -19.22
CA GLN A 353 -2.13 -11.20 -18.25
C GLN A 353 -0.92 -10.27 -18.29
N SER A 354 0.00 -10.45 -19.25
CA SER A 354 1.28 -9.74 -19.33
C SER A 354 2.10 -9.86 -18.03
N MET A 355 2.10 -11.05 -17.41
CA MET A 355 2.82 -11.34 -16.17
C MET A 355 3.95 -12.33 -16.44
N PHE A 356 5.20 -11.90 -16.29
CA PHE A 356 6.38 -12.71 -16.59
C PHE A 356 7.31 -12.77 -15.37
N SER A 357 7.99 -13.91 -15.19
CA SER A 357 9.04 -14.10 -14.17
C SER A 357 8.63 -13.59 -12.78
N THR A 358 7.67 -14.30 -12.18
CA THR A 358 6.91 -13.87 -11.00
C THR A 358 7.36 -14.65 -9.78
N GLY A 359 7.76 -13.97 -8.72
CA GLY A 359 8.30 -14.65 -7.54
C GLY A 359 8.91 -13.70 -6.50
N HIS A 360 9.64 -14.32 -5.57
CA HIS A 360 10.30 -13.70 -4.42
C HIS A 360 9.44 -12.60 -3.79
N GLY A 361 8.44 -13.02 -3.03
CA GLY A 361 7.48 -12.12 -2.39
C GLY A 361 7.27 -12.43 -0.92
N SER A 362 6.59 -11.51 -0.26
CA SER A 362 6.23 -11.55 1.16
C SER A 362 4.72 -11.64 1.35
N VAL A 363 4.30 -12.15 2.51
CA VAL A 363 2.90 -12.29 2.88
C VAL A 363 2.52 -11.22 3.89
N ILE A 364 1.42 -10.51 3.62
CA ILE A 364 0.92 -9.46 4.51
C ILE A 364 -0.61 -9.50 4.58
N ALA A 365 -1.17 -9.12 5.73
CA ALA A 365 -2.61 -9.01 5.91
C ALA A 365 -3.12 -7.61 5.54
N SER A 366 -4.42 -7.49 5.24
CA SER A 366 -5.14 -6.22 5.26
C SER A 366 -5.02 -5.52 6.63
N PRO A 367 -5.27 -4.21 6.77
CA PRO A 367 -5.11 -3.49 8.05
C PRO A 367 -6.09 -3.93 9.15
N ASP A 368 -7.13 -4.69 8.80
CA ASP A 368 -8.07 -5.32 9.74
C ASP A 368 -7.79 -6.82 9.96
N GLY A 369 -6.76 -7.37 9.30
CA GLY A 369 -6.35 -8.77 9.41
C GLY A 369 -7.29 -9.77 8.71
N ALA A 370 -8.30 -9.30 7.97
CA ALA A 370 -9.35 -10.16 7.41
C ALA A 370 -8.96 -10.83 6.07
N GLU A 371 -8.06 -10.21 5.30
CA GLU A 371 -7.60 -10.69 4.01
C GLU A 371 -6.08 -10.86 4.01
N LEU A 372 -5.56 -11.83 3.25
CA LEU A 372 -4.13 -12.02 3.05
C LEU A 372 -3.74 -11.65 1.62
N TYR A 373 -2.52 -11.17 1.47
CA TYR A 373 -1.92 -10.76 0.22
C TYR A 373 -0.50 -11.30 0.11
N TYR A 374 -0.12 -11.67 -1.11
CA TYR A 374 1.25 -12.00 -1.49
C TYR A 374 1.79 -10.87 -2.38
N VAL A 375 2.71 -10.08 -1.82
CA VAL A 375 3.37 -8.98 -2.53
C VAL A 375 4.68 -9.49 -3.07
N HIS A 376 4.83 -9.47 -4.39
CA HIS A 376 5.90 -10.16 -5.09
C HIS A 376 6.40 -9.32 -6.24
N HIS A 377 7.54 -9.70 -6.81
CA HIS A 377 7.98 -9.09 -8.05
C HIS A 377 7.46 -9.86 -9.27
N GLY A 378 7.33 -9.16 -10.39
CA GLY A 378 7.07 -9.72 -11.71
C GLY A 378 7.55 -8.77 -12.79
N ARG A 379 7.36 -9.11 -14.06
CA ARG A 379 7.70 -8.24 -15.20
C ARG A 379 6.48 -8.09 -16.11
N PRO A 380 6.21 -6.87 -16.64
CA PRO A 380 5.14 -6.65 -17.61
C PRO A 380 5.48 -7.22 -19.01
N SER A 381 6.75 -7.51 -19.28
CA SER A 381 7.23 -8.18 -20.48
C SER A 381 8.51 -8.98 -20.19
N THR A 382 8.95 -9.82 -21.12
CA THR A 382 10.19 -10.60 -20.98
C THR A 382 11.47 -9.77 -20.94
N SER A 383 11.42 -8.48 -21.35
CA SER A 383 12.57 -7.58 -21.38
C SER A 383 12.51 -6.45 -20.36
N ASP A 384 11.36 -6.25 -19.70
CA ASP A 384 11.20 -5.18 -18.72
C ASP A 384 11.87 -5.47 -17.38
N HIS A 385 12.08 -4.41 -16.61
CA HIS A 385 12.51 -4.50 -15.21
C HIS A 385 11.43 -5.12 -14.31
N ARG A 386 11.87 -5.69 -13.19
CA ARG A 386 10.98 -6.19 -12.14
C ARG A 386 10.15 -5.04 -11.54
N ARG A 387 8.88 -5.34 -11.26
CA ARG A 387 7.87 -4.45 -10.68
C ARG A 387 7.22 -5.13 -9.48
N ILE A 388 6.70 -4.33 -8.56
CA ILE A 388 5.93 -4.82 -7.41
C ILE A 388 4.49 -5.12 -7.85
N TYR A 389 3.98 -6.28 -7.47
CA TYR A 389 2.60 -6.74 -7.67
C TYR A 389 1.99 -7.18 -6.36
N THR A 390 0.71 -6.89 -6.18
CA THR A 390 -0.09 -7.30 -5.02
C THR A 390 -1.16 -8.29 -5.47
N ALA A 391 -1.02 -9.56 -5.07
CA ALA A 391 -1.99 -10.62 -5.34
C ALA A 391 -2.71 -11.01 -4.06
N ARG A 392 -4.02 -11.31 -4.15
CA ARG A 392 -4.75 -11.88 -3.01
C ARG A 392 -4.26 -13.29 -2.75
N MET A 393 -4.13 -13.63 -1.48
CA MET A 393 -3.71 -14.94 -1.02
C MET A 393 -4.80 -15.56 -0.16
N ARG A 394 -5.00 -16.87 -0.27
CA ARG A 394 -5.86 -17.63 0.62
C ARG A 394 -5.08 -18.78 1.25
N LEU A 395 -5.32 -18.96 2.55
CA LEU A 395 -4.88 -20.10 3.34
C LEU A 395 -6.12 -20.79 3.88
N ASP A 396 -6.33 -22.05 3.53
CA ASP A 396 -7.41 -22.88 4.05
C ASP A 396 -6.95 -24.35 4.20
N ASP A 397 -7.85 -25.23 4.65
CA ASP A 397 -7.55 -26.66 4.83
C ASP A 397 -7.15 -27.34 3.51
N GLY A 398 -7.52 -26.77 2.37
CA GLY A 398 -7.16 -27.23 1.02
C GLY A 398 -5.79 -26.77 0.56
N GLY A 399 -5.14 -25.83 1.26
CA GLY A 399 -3.77 -25.38 0.96
C GLY A 399 -3.63 -23.88 0.85
N LEU A 400 -2.68 -23.46 0.00
CA LEU A 400 -2.34 -22.08 -0.30
C LEU A 400 -2.67 -21.78 -1.76
N SER A 401 -3.34 -20.66 -2.03
CA SER A 401 -3.56 -20.17 -3.39
C SER A 401 -3.27 -18.68 -3.51
N VAL A 402 -2.80 -18.26 -4.68
CA VAL A 402 -2.50 -16.87 -5.03
C VAL A 402 -3.31 -16.48 -6.27
N ASP A 403 -4.09 -15.41 -6.17
CA ASP A 403 -4.91 -14.88 -7.26
C ASP A 403 -4.08 -13.87 -8.08
N GLN A 404 -3.32 -14.38 -9.06
CA GLN A 404 -2.61 -13.56 -10.02
C GLN A 404 -3.59 -12.92 -10.99
N SER A 405 -3.80 -11.61 -10.84
CA SER A 405 -4.76 -10.86 -11.63
C SER A 405 -4.27 -9.46 -12.02
N THR A 406 -4.46 -9.11 -13.29
CA THR A 406 -4.35 -7.73 -13.80
C THR A 406 -5.72 -7.08 -14.06
N ALA A 407 -6.81 -7.75 -13.72
CA ALA A 407 -8.16 -7.19 -13.77
C ALA A 407 -8.51 -6.43 -12.49
N ASP A 408 -9.57 -5.62 -12.54
CA ASP A 408 -10.11 -4.92 -11.38
C ASP A 408 -10.54 -5.90 -10.27
N ARG A 409 -10.04 -5.65 -9.06
CA ARG A 409 -10.39 -6.36 -7.84
C ARG A 409 -10.80 -5.35 -6.76
N PRO A 410 -11.65 -5.72 -5.79
CA PRO A 410 -11.95 -4.84 -4.66
C PRO A 410 -10.66 -4.41 -3.94
N ILE A 411 -10.62 -3.19 -3.41
CA ILE A 411 -9.49 -2.75 -2.58
C ILE A 411 -9.35 -3.59 -1.31
N PRO A 412 -8.16 -3.72 -0.69
CA PRO A 412 -8.05 -4.40 0.60
C PRO A 412 -9.03 -3.84 1.64
N SER A 413 -9.64 -4.76 2.38
CA SER A 413 -10.46 -4.48 3.56
C SER A 413 -9.68 -3.64 4.59
N GLY A 414 -10.37 -2.92 5.47
CA GLY A 414 -9.75 -2.02 6.45
C GLY A 414 -9.12 -0.72 5.90
N VAL A 415 -8.97 -0.56 4.58
CA VAL A 415 -8.43 0.67 3.96
C VAL A 415 -9.47 1.79 3.89
N ALA A 416 -10.75 1.45 3.70
CA ALA A 416 -11.87 2.40 3.63
C ALA A 416 -12.63 2.50 4.97
N PRO A 417 -13.37 3.59 5.27
CA PRO A 417 -13.79 4.66 4.35
C PRO A 417 -12.66 5.61 3.96
N TYR A 418 -12.73 6.16 2.75
CA TYR A 418 -11.86 7.24 2.33
C TYR A 418 -12.44 8.61 2.70
N ALA A 419 -11.58 9.57 2.95
CA ALA A 419 -11.97 10.96 3.17
C ALA A 419 -11.16 11.91 2.28
N LEU A 420 -11.80 12.87 1.63
CA LEU A 420 -11.12 13.98 0.96
C LEU A 420 -11.13 15.19 1.87
N GLU A 421 -9.95 15.66 2.26
CA GLU A 421 -9.76 16.84 3.10
C GLU A 421 -9.17 17.97 2.27
N THR A 422 -9.70 19.18 2.42
CA THR A 422 -9.14 20.38 1.81
C THR A 422 -8.30 21.16 2.82
N THR A 423 -7.33 21.91 2.31
CA THR A 423 -6.51 22.85 3.12
C THR A 423 -7.29 24.05 3.64
N THR A 424 -8.48 24.32 3.09
CA THR A 424 -9.40 25.38 3.51
C THR A 424 -10.83 25.02 3.16
N ASP A 425 -11.77 25.44 3.99
CA ASP A 425 -13.21 25.30 3.74
C ASP A 425 -13.77 26.43 2.88
N VAL A 426 -12.98 27.48 2.59
CA VAL A 426 -13.36 28.62 1.75
C VAL A 426 -12.17 29.09 0.92
N VAL A 427 -12.35 29.27 -0.38
CA VAL A 427 -11.36 29.88 -1.28
C VAL A 427 -11.68 31.36 -1.45
N ARG A 428 -10.82 32.25 -0.96
CA ARG A 428 -10.98 33.70 -1.15
C ARG A 428 -10.18 34.17 -2.35
N VAL A 429 -10.80 34.89 -3.28
CA VAL A 429 -10.18 35.40 -4.52
C VAL A 429 -10.25 36.93 -4.51
N ASP A 430 -9.40 37.56 -3.69
CA ASP A 430 -9.35 39.01 -3.54
C ASP A 430 -8.58 39.66 -4.71
N GLN A 431 -7.27 39.40 -4.80
CA GLN A 431 -6.40 39.81 -5.92
C GLN A 431 -5.39 38.70 -6.24
N GLY A 432 -5.33 38.28 -7.50
CA GLY A 432 -4.37 37.28 -7.97
C GLY A 432 -4.87 35.83 -7.88
N ALA A 433 -3.96 34.91 -7.54
CA ALA A 433 -4.22 33.48 -7.47
C ALA A 433 -4.29 32.99 -6.02
N THR A 434 -5.20 32.07 -5.76
CA THR A 434 -5.30 31.36 -4.48
C THR A 434 -5.14 29.86 -4.72
N ARG A 435 -4.23 29.22 -3.99
CA ARG A 435 -4.09 27.75 -4.03
C ARG A 435 -5.02 27.12 -3.01
N ILE A 436 -5.77 26.11 -3.42
CA ILE A 436 -6.41 25.13 -2.54
C ILE A 436 -5.71 23.79 -2.73
N GLY A 437 -5.16 23.24 -1.66
CA GLY A 437 -4.67 21.86 -1.62
C GLY A 437 -5.72 20.89 -1.09
N TRP A 438 -5.59 19.61 -1.41
CA TRP A 438 -6.40 18.52 -0.89
C TRP A 438 -5.57 17.25 -0.62
N THR A 439 -6.09 16.39 0.24
CA THR A 439 -5.52 15.07 0.55
C THR A 439 -6.65 14.05 0.62
N VAL A 440 -6.45 12.89 0.01
CA VAL A 440 -7.34 11.74 0.21
C VAL A 440 -6.70 10.83 1.26
N ARG A 441 -7.45 10.47 2.29
CA ARG A 441 -6.99 9.62 3.39
C ARG A 441 -7.70 8.28 3.41
N SER A 442 -6.99 7.23 3.79
CA SER A 442 -7.56 5.94 4.18
C SER A 442 -8.26 6.04 5.55
N ALA A 443 -8.93 4.96 5.95
CA ALA A 443 -9.57 4.84 7.27
C ALA A 443 -8.62 5.03 8.45
N ARG A 444 -7.32 4.75 8.23
CA ARG A 444 -6.25 4.93 9.21
C ARG A 444 -5.62 6.33 9.16
N GLY A 445 -6.16 7.24 8.35
CA GLY A 445 -5.70 8.63 8.23
C GLY A 445 -4.49 8.81 7.29
N ALA A 446 -4.01 7.74 6.67
CA ALA A 446 -2.84 7.75 5.80
C ALA A 446 -3.18 8.35 4.43
N GLY A 447 -2.37 9.30 3.97
CA GLY A 447 -2.59 10.02 2.71
C GLY A 447 -2.25 9.18 1.48
N HIS A 448 -3.11 9.22 0.46
CA HIS A 448 -2.90 8.59 -0.84
C HIS A 448 -1.98 9.41 -1.74
N ALA A 449 -1.16 8.70 -2.53
CA ALA A 449 -0.37 9.31 -3.59
C ALA A 449 -1.28 9.69 -4.77
N LEU A 450 -1.71 10.95 -4.80
CA LEU A 450 -2.52 11.51 -5.90
C LEU A 450 -1.72 11.71 -7.19
N THR A 451 -0.39 11.61 -7.13
CA THR A 451 0.49 11.58 -8.31
C THR A 451 0.59 10.19 -8.94
N HIS A 452 0.10 9.14 -8.26
CA HIS A 452 0.06 7.79 -8.80
C HIS A 452 -1.00 7.73 -9.92
N PRO A 453 -0.73 7.09 -11.07
CA PRO A 453 -1.65 7.11 -12.22
C PRO A 453 -3.03 6.51 -11.92
N LEU A 454 -3.14 5.63 -10.94
CA LEU A 454 -4.41 5.05 -10.49
C LEU A 454 -5.30 6.01 -9.69
N ASN A 455 -4.78 7.13 -9.22
CA ASN A 455 -5.49 8.08 -8.38
C ASN A 455 -5.62 9.42 -9.11
N ARG A 456 -6.78 10.07 -9.00
CA ARG A 456 -6.89 11.50 -9.33
C ARG A 456 -8.01 12.16 -8.52
N VAL A 457 -7.94 13.48 -8.46
CA VAL A 457 -9.05 14.33 -8.03
C VAL A 457 -9.48 15.18 -9.21
N THR A 458 -10.76 15.10 -9.58
CA THR A 458 -11.35 15.96 -10.60
C THR A 458 -12.03 17.15 -9.95
N THR A 459 -12.06 18.28 -10.66
CA THR A 459 -12.70 19.51 -10.19
C THR A 459 -13.81 19.95 -11.14
N SER A 460 -14.88 20.52 -10.58
CA SER A 460 -15.93 21.22 -11.32
C SER A 460 -16.32 22.51 -10.61
N VAL A 461 -16.79 23.50 -11.37
CA VAL A 461 -17.16 24.82 -10.86
C VAL A 461 -18.59 25.15 -11.26
N GLU A 462 -19.34 25.71 -10.32
CA GLU A 462 -20.66 26.28 -10.56
C GLU A 462 -20.73 27.75 -10.11
N PRO A 463 -21.19 28.68 -10.97
CA PRO A 463 -21.54 28.45 -12.37
C PRO A 463 -20.32 28.05 -13.23
N PRO A 464 -20.54 27.43 -14.41
CA PRO A 464 -19.45 27.15 -15.34
C PRO A 464 -18.67 28.43 -15.65
N ASP A 465 -17.36 28.31 -15.80
CA ASP A 465 -16.44 29.42 -16.07
C ASP A 465 -16.41 30.53 -15.00
N ALA A 466 -16.95 30.30 -13.79
CA ALA A 466 -16.89 31.30 -12.72
C ALA A 466 -15.47 31.61 -12.25
N VAL A 467 -14.52 30.70 -12.47
CA VAL A 467 -13.11 30.88 -12.14
C VAL A 467 -12.24 30.24 -13.23
N THR A 468 -11.02 30.76 -13.37
CA THR A 468 -9.95 30.06 -14.07
C THR A 468 -9.28 29.07 -13.10
N LEU A 469 -9.26 27.78 -13.45
CA LEU A 469 -8.60 26.72 -12.68
C LEU A 469 -7.34 26.20 -13.37
N GLU A 470 -6.27 26.06 -12.59
CA GLU A 470 -5.08 25.30 -12.95
C GLU A 470 -4.96 24.11 -12.00
N ASN A 471 -5.40 22.93 -12.45
CA ASN A 471 -5.44 21.72 -11.64
C ASN A 471 -4.05 21.08 -11.49
N GLN A 472 -3.78 20.58 -10.28
CA GLN A 472 -2.61 19.80 -9.88
C GLN A 472 -3.09 18.53 -9.17
N PRO A 473 -2.25 17.49 -9.02
CA PRO A 473 -2.66 16.26 -8.34
C PRO A 473 -3.18 16.46 -6.91
N ASP A 474 -2.53 17.34 -6.15
CA ASP A 474 -2.81 17.62 -4.74
C ASP A 474 -3.51 18.97 -4.49
N GLY A 475 -4.01 19.63 -5.54
CA GLY A 475 -4.63 20.93 -5.40
C GLY A 475 -5.00 21.61 -6.72
N ALA A 476 -5.49 22.84 -6.62
CA ALA A 476 -5.69 23.72 -7.78
C ALA A 476 -5.29 25.15 -7.44
N ILE A 477 -4.86 25.89 -8.46
CA ILE A 477 -4.75 27.34 -8.40
C ILE A 477 -6.02 27.95 -9.00
N VAL A 478 -6.70 28.76 -8.19
CA VAL A 478 -7.96 29.43 -8.52
C VAL A 478 -7.70 30.90 -8.81
N ARG A 479 -8.19 31.42 -9.94
CA ARG A 479 -8.02 32.80 -10.41
C ARG A 479 -9.32 33.37 -10.97
N ASP A 480 -9.35 34.69 -11.13
CA ASP A 480 -10.32 35.40 -11.96
C ASP A 480 -11.78 35.09 -11.63
N LEU A 481 -12.16 35.17 -10.35
CA LEU A 481 -13.57 34.96 -9.95
C LEU A 481 -14.48 35.98 -10.68
N HIS A 482 -15.34 35.45 -11.54
CA HIS A 482 -16.41 36.11 -12.26
C HIS A 482 -17.71 36.02 -11.45
N GLY A 483 -18.20 37.17 -10.98
CA GLY A 483 -19.25 37.24 -9.96
C GLY A 483 -18.68 37.29 -8.55
N ASP A 484 -19.55 37.05 -7.56
CA ASP A 484 -19.20 37.23 -6.14
C ASP A 484 -19.05 35.91 -5.37
N LEU A 485 -19.67 34.84 -5.87
CA LEU A 485 -19.72 33.52 -5.23
C LEU A 485 -19.82 32.42 -6.28
N ALA A 486 -19.04 31.35 -6.10
CA ALA A 486 -19.08 30.12 -6.88
C ALA A 486 -18.87 28.90 -5.97
N ALA A 487 -19.22 27.71 -6.46
CA ALA A 487 -18.93 26.44 -5.82
C ALA A 487 -17.82 25.71 -6.59
N LEU A 488 -16.77 25.30 -5.89
CA LEU A 488 -15.73 24.41 -6.40
C LEU A 488 -15.95 23.03 -5.79
N THR A 489 -16.25 22.04 -6.62
CA THR A 489 -16.43 20.64 -6.20
C THR A 489 -15.20 19.82 -6.59
N MET A 490 -14.70 19.02 -5.67
CA MET A 490 -13.64 18.04 -5.85
C MET A 490 -14.21 16.63 -5.71
N ARG A 491 -13.86 15.71 -6.61
CA ARG A 491 -14.23 14.30 -6.51
C ARG A 491 -13.00 13.41 -6.64
N TYR A 492 -12.82 12.48 -5.70
CA TYR A 492 -11.79 11.46 -5.79
C TYR A 492 -12.23 10.35 -6.75
N GLU A 493 -11.35 10.02 -7.69
CA GLU A 493 -11.57 8.99 -8.70
C GLU A 493 -10.40 8.02 -8.74
N ARG A 494 -10.71 6.75 -9.07
CA ARG A 494 -9.71 5.72 -9.33
C ARG A 494 -9.83 5.20 -10.75
N ALA A 495 -8.68 4.81 -11.31
CA ALA A 495 -8.63 4.17 -12.62
C ALA A 495 -9.07 2.71 -12.53
N ARG A 496 -9.66 2.22 -13.62
CA ARG A 496 -9.96 0.81 -13.90
C ARG A 496 -8.96 0.22 -14.88
N ALA A 497 -8.91 -1.11 -14.95
CA ALA A 497 -8.03 -1.82 -15.87
C ALA A 497 -8.34 -1.52 -17.35
N ASP A 498 -9.57 -1.07 -17.66
CA ASP A 498 -9.98 -0.63 -19.01
C ASP A 498 -9.51 0.79 -19.38
N GLY A 499 -8.87 1.51 -18.44
CA GLY A 499 -8.38 2.87 -18.62
C GLY A 499 -9.39 3.97 -18.29
N GLU A 500 -10.64 3.63 -17.96
CA GLU A 500 -11.61 4.61 -17.48
C GLU A 500 -11.41 4.94 -16.00
N PHE A 501 -11.90 6.11 -15.59
CA PHE A 501 -11.92 6.52 -14.20
C PHE A 501 -13.34 6.54 -13.68
N PHE A 502 -13.51 6.22 -12.40
CA PHE A 502 -14.81 6.27 -11.73
C PHE A 502 -14.70 6.96 -10.37
N GLY A 503 -15.77 7.63 -9.97
CA GLY A 503 -15.91 8.23 -8.65
C GLY A 503 -15.89 7.19 -7.54
N VAL A 504 -15.05 7.42 -6.55
CA VAL A 504 -15.00 6.59 -5.34
C VAL A 504 -16.06 7.06 -4.36
N ASP A 505 -16.79 6.10 -3.81
CA ASP A 505 -17.81 6.35 -2.81
C ASP A 505 -17.70 5.32 -1.68
N ASN A 506 -18.02 5.76 -0.47
CA ASN A 506 -18.14 4.93 0.71
C ASN A 506 -19.58 4.39 0.82
N HIS A 507 -19.73 3.18 1.33
CA HIS A 507 -21.01 2.58 1.66
C HIS A 507 -21.22 2.65 3.17
N ARG A 508 -22.19 3.47 3.59
CA ARG A 508 -22.64 3.62 4.97
C ARG A 508 -24.04 3.01 5.15
N PRO A 509 -24.47 2.71 6.39
CA PRO A 509 -25.85 2.30 6.66
C PRO A 509 -26.86 3.35 6.17
N GLU A 510 -26.51 4.64 6.24
CA GLU A 510 -27.38 5.75 5.82
C GLU A 510 -27.40 5.97 4.30
N GLY A 511 -26.56 5.26 3.52
CA GLY A 511 -26.50 5.45 2.07
C GLY A 511 -25.09 5.39 1.47
N ARG A 512 -24.98 5.77 0.21
CA ARG A 512 -23.70 5.94 -0.50
C ARG A 512 -23.19 7.36 -0.30
N GLU A 513 -21.94 7.52 0.04
CA GLU A 513 -21.33 8.85 0.24
C GLU A 513 -20.16 9.02 -0.72
N SER A 514 -20.23 10.04 -1.57
CA SER A 514 -19.12 10.32 -2.48
C SER A 514 -17.88 10.84 -1.75
N VAL A 515 -16.71 10.32 -2.13
CA VAL A 515 -15.44 10.77 -1.58
C VAL A 515 -15.05 12.05 -2.32
N GLY A 516 -15.43 13.19 -1.75
CA GLY A 516 -15.25 14.49 -2.35
C GLY A 516 -15.47 15.61 -1.35
N ALA A 517 -15.35 16.84 -1.82
CA ALA A 517 -15.70 18.03 -1.05
C ALA A 517 -16.21 19.12 -1.98
N THR A 518 -17.06 20.01 -1.46
CA THR A 518 -17.52 21.20 -2.17
C THR A 518 -17.22 22.41 -1.31
N VAL A 519 -16.48 23.37 -1.86
CA VAL A 519 -16.08 24.59 -1.12
C VAL A 519 -16.54 25.85 -1.86
N PRO A 520 -16.97 26.89 -1.13
CA PRO A 520 -17.25 28.21 -1.71
C PRO A 520 -15.97 28.88 -2.20
N VAL A 521 -16.04 29.44 -3.41
CA VAL A 521 -15.08 30.42 -3.93
C VAL A 521 -15.73 31.79 -3.88
N VAL A 522 -15.12 32.76 -3.20
CA VAL A 522 -15.78 34.02 -2.87
C VAL A 522 -14.82 35.21 -2.97
N ARG A 523 -15.37 36.39 -3.31
CA ARG A 523 -14.71 37.68 -3.09
C ARG A 523 -15.52 38.50 -2.08
N CYS A 524 -15.10 38.49 -0.83
CA CYS A 524 -15.85 39.16 0.24
C CYS A 524 -15.70 40.69 0.12
N ALA A 525 -16.75 41.39 -0.31
CA ALA A 525 -16.80 42.85 -0.27
C ALA A 525 -16.88 43.36 1.18
N GLN A 526 -17.54 42.60 2.05
CA GLN A 526 -17.62 42.86 3.48
C GLN A 526 -17.46 41.56 4.26
N THR A 527 -16.74 41.60 5.38
CA THR A 527 -16.68 40.49 6.34
C THR A 527 -17.23 40.94 7.68
N ILE A 528 -18.19 40.19 8.24
CA ILE A 528 -18.73 40.40 9.58
C ILE A 528 -18.29 39.25 10.46
N THR A 529 -17.71 39.60 11.60
CA THR A 529 -17.34 38.67 12.67
C THR A 529 -17.96 39.17 13.97
N GLY A 530 -18.32 38.26 14.87
CA GLY A 530 -19.00 38.61 16.12
C GLY A 530 -20.46 39.02 15.93
N ARG A 531 -20.98 39.81 16.87
CA ARG A 531 -22.41 40.10 16.98
C ARG A 531 -22.87 41.27 16.10
N HIS A 532 -23.99 41.09 15.41
CA HIS A 532 -24.72 42.10 14.65
C HIS A 532 -26.19 42.09 15.09
N ASP A 533 -26.65 43.15 15.74
CA ASP A 533 -28.05 43.26 16.18
C ASP A 533 -28.90 44.02 15.15
N GLY A 534 -30.00 43.41 14.73
CA GLY A 534 -30.95 43.98 13.78
C GLY A 534 -30.85 43.42 12.36
N PRO A 535 -31.67 43.94 11.43
CA PRO A 535 -31.68 43.50 10.04
C PRO A 535 -30.36 43.80 9.31
N LEU A 536 -29.81 42.80 8.62
CA LEU A 536 -28.67 42.95 7.74
C LEU A 536 -29.15 42.97 6.28
N GLU A 537 -29.04 44.11 5.60
CA GLU A 537 -29.30 44.22 4.16
C GLU A 537 -27.99 44.21 3.38
N ILE A 538 -27.89 43.31 2.40
CA ILE A 538 -26.73 43.16 1.52
C ILE A 538 -27.17 43.58 0.12
N THR A 539 -26.62 44.70 -0.36
CA THR A 539 -27.08 45.37 -1.59
C THR A 539 -26.17 45.18 -2.79
N ASP A 540 -24.90 44.85 -2.58
CA ASP A 540 -23.88 44.66 -3.61
C ASP A 540 -22.74 43.78 -3.08
N GLY A 541 -22.05 43.05 -3.96
CA GLY A 541 -20.95 42.17 -3.60
C GLY A 541 -21.34 40.96 -2.74
N ALA A 542 -20.36 40.16 -2.33
CA ALA A 542 -20.55 39.14 -1.29
C ALA A 542 -20.29 39.72 0.12
N THR A 543 -21.22 39.46 1.05
CA THR A 543 -20.96 39.61 2.49
C THR A 543 -20.66 38.25 3.11
N CYS A 544 -19.51 38.15 3.76
CA CYS A 544 -19.04 36.94 4.43
C CYS A 544 -19.28 37.03 5.94
N LEU A 545 -20.15 36.19 6.48
CA LEU A 545 -20.39 36.01 7.91
C LEU A 545 -19.51 34.85 8.39
N ARG A 546 -18.64 35.09 9.36
CA ARG A 546 -17.71 34.07 9.87
C ARG A 546 -17.73 34.02 11.38
N GLY A 547 -18.20 32.91 11.96
CA GLY A 547 -18.39 32.82 13.40
C GLY A 547 -19.24 33.97 13.95
N ALA A 548 -20.17 34.49 13.14
CA ALA A 548 -20.93 35.69 13.44
C ALA A 548 -22.27 35.33 14.11
N GLU A 549 -22.78 36.24 14.93
CA GLU A 549 -24.13 36.15 15.52
C GLU A 549 -24.97 37.29 14.97
N VAL A 550 -25.86 37.00 14.03
CA VAL A 550 -26.79 37.97 13.45
C VAL A 550 -28.15 37.83 14.11
N ASN A 551 -28.49 38.81 14.94
CA ASN A 551 -29.77 38.89 15.65
C ASN A 551 -30.80 39.66 14.84
N GLY A 552 -31.23 39.06 13.72
CA GLY A 552 -32.19 39.66 12.81
C GLY A 552 -32.22 38.96 11.45
N PRO A 553 -33.11 39.39 10.55
CA PRO A 553 -33.16 38.83 9.19
C PRO A 553 -31.97 39.31 8.35
N VAL A 554 -31.50 38.46 7.45
CA VAL A 554 -30.51 38.78 6.41
C VAL A 554 -31.22 38.87 5.07
N ARG A 555 -31.10 40.00 4.39
CA ARG A 555 -31.77 40.25 3.10
C ARG A 555 -30.72 40.49 2.02
N VAL A 556 -30.64 39.57 1.07
CA VAL A 556 -29.76 39.63 -0.10
C VAL A 556 -30.55 40.23 -1.26
N ARG A 557 -30.11 41.39 -1.76
CA ARG A 557 -30.71 42.02 -2.94
C ARG A 557 -30.17 41.39 -4.22
N ALA A 558 -30.91 41.55 -5.32
CA ALA A 558 -30.47 41.12 -6.63
C ALA A 558 -29.06 41.63 -6.96
N GLY A 559 -28.22 40.72 -7.43
CA GLY A 559 -26.80 40.88 -7.72
C GLY A 559 -25.88 40.48 -6.57
N ALA A 560 -26.34 40.61 -5.32
CA ALA A 560 -25.49 40.41 -4.15
C ALA A 560 -25.46 38.97 -3.67
N SER A 561 -24.50 38.65 -2.79
CA SER A 561 -24.34 37.30 -2.24
C SER A 561 -24.09 37.31 -0.73
N VAL A 562 -24.45 36.22 -0.06
CA VAL A 562 -24.06 35.95 1.34
C VAL A 562 -23.39 34.60 1.45
N LEU A 563 -22.26 34.57 2.14
CA LEU A 563 -21.59 33.35 2.59
C LEU A 563 -21.54 33.36 4.12
N ALA A 564 -22.23 32.43 4.76
CA ALA A 564 -22.23 32.26 6.21
C ALA A 564 -21.54 30.95 6.58
N ILE A 565 -20.41 31.05 7.28
CA ILE A 565 -19.64 29.91 7.78
C ILE A 565 -19.67 29.91 9.30
N ASP A 566 -20.08 28.79 9.89
CA ASP A 566 -20.16 28.57 11.33
C ASP A 566 -20.83 29.74 12.09
N SER A 567 -21.87 30.31 11.48
CA SER A 567 -22.53 31.53 11.97
C SER A 567 -23.95 31.22 12.44
N THR A 568 -24.43 32.00 13.40
CA THR A 568 -25.79 31.92 13.93
C THR A 568 -26.59 33.11 13.44
N ILE A 569 -27.68 32.86 12.72
CA ILE A 569 -28.59 33.89 12.19
C ILE A 569 -29.99 33.61 12.74
N THR A 570 -30.46 34.40 13.71
CA THR A 570 -31.76 34.10 14.36
C THR A 570 -32.96 34.40 13.48
N GLY A 571 -32.80 35.26 12.45
CA GLY A 571 -33.85 35.59 11.49
C GLY A 571 -33.80 34.78 10.20
N THR A 572 -34.69 35.12 9.27
CA THR A 572 -34.72 34.54 7.92
C THR A 572 -33.58 35.08 7.06
N VAL A 573 -32.87 34.20 6.35
CA VAL A 573 -32.02 34.56 5.21
C VAL A 573 -32.89 34.53 3.96
N SER A 574 -33.08 35.69 3.34
CA SER A 574 -33.93 35.82 2.15
C SER A 574 -33.20 36.45 0.97
N SER A 575 -33.47 35.97 -0.24
CA SER A 575 -32.93 36.53 -1.49
C SER A 575 -34.04 36.76 -2.53
N GLN A 576 -33.89 37.83 -3.32
CA GLN A 576 -34.81 38.20 -4.41
C GLN A 576 -34.00 38.57 -5.65
N GLY A 577 -33.98 37.69 -6.65
CA GLY A 577 -33.22 37.85 -7.89
C GLY A 577 -31.84 37.17 -7.88
N PRO A 578 -31.07 37.33 -8.98
CA PRO A 578 -29.84 36.60 -9.20
C PRO A 578 -28.80 36.95 -8.13
N GLY A 579 -28.09 35.99 -7.56
CA GLY A 579 -27.19 36.19 -6.42
C GLY A 579 -26.92 34.89 -5.67
N GLY A 580 -26.00 34.89 -4.70
CA GLY A 580 -25.59 33.67 -3.99
C GLY A 580 -26.07 33.62 -2.54
N VAL A 581 -26.53 32.45 -2.08
CA VAL A 581 -26.77 32.17 -0.65
C VAL A 581 -26.09 30.87 -0.29
N TRP A 582 -25.02 30.94 0.49
CA TRP A 582 -24.37 29.75 1.03
C TRP A 582 -24.31 29.82 2.55
N VAL A 583 -24.88 28.83 3.22
CA VAL A 583 -24.75 28.65 4.67
C VAL A 583 -24.12 27.28 4.91
N SER A 584 -22.97 27.25 5.58
CA SER A 584 -22.25 26.02 5.87
C SER A 584 -21.81 26.02 7.33
N GLY A 585 -22.30 25.06 8.10
CA GLY A 585 -22.14 25.07 9.56
C GLY A 585 -22.95 26.18 10.25
N GLY A 586 -23.26 25.98 11.52
CA GLY A 586 -24.02 26.93 12.34
C GLY A 586 -25.54 26.76 12.21
N SER A 587 -26.29 27.85 12.40
CA SER A 587 -27.75 27.81 12.44
C SER A 587 -28.43 29.06 11.85
N VAL A 588 -29.63 28.86 11.30
CA VAL A 588 -30.44 29.92 10.70
C VAL A 588 -31.92 29.78 11.09
N GLY A 589 -32.63 30.90 11.25
CA GLY A 589 -34.06 30.91 11.53
C GLY A 589 -34.90 30.28 10.43
N SER A 590 -34.76 30.72 9.19
CA SER A 590 -35.39 30.13 7.99
C SER A 590 -34.63 30.57 6.74
N VAL A 591 -34.82 29.90 5.62
CA VAL A 591 -34.23 30.29 4.33
C VAL A 591 -35.32 30.42 3.28
N ASP A 592 -35.41 31.57 2.62
CA ASP A 592 -36.41 31.84 1.57
C ASP A 592 -35.77 32.56 0.37
N THR A 593 -35.47 31.83 -0.69
CA THR A 593 -34.87 32.38 -1.91
C THR A 593 -35.86 32.33 -3.08
N ASP A 594 -35.89 33.41 -3.85
CA ASP A 594 -36.65 33.51 -5.09
C ASP A 594 -35.76 34.10 -6.20
N GLY A 595 -35.41 33.31 -7.20
CA GLY A 595 -34.58 33.74 -8.33
C GLY A 595 -33.08 33.77 -8.07
N ALA A 596 -32.61 33.22 -6.94
CA ALA A 596 -31.19 33.15 -6.60
C ALA A 596 -30.41 32.30 -7.62
N GLY A 597 -29.15 32.64 -7.86
CA GLY A 597 -28.23 31.88 -8.70
C GLY A 597 -27.82 30.60 -7.98
N LEU A 598 -26.80 30.70 -7.13
CA LEU A 598 -26.27 29.58 -6.34
C LEU A 598 -26.89 29.58 -4.94
N VAL A 599 -27.49 28.46 -4.52
CA VAL A 599 -28.02 28.29 -3.15
C VAL A 599 -27.54 26.97 -2.56
N ARG A 600 -26.86 27.03 -1.42
CA ARG A 600 -26.33 25.83 -0.76
C ARG A 600 -26.44 25.94 0.76
N LEU A 601 -27.11 24.98 1.36
CA LEU A 601 -27.20 24.79 2.81
C LEU A 601 -26.50 23.47 3.14
N GLU A 602 -25.44 23.52 3.92
CA GLU A 602 -24.64 22.35 4.28
C GLU A 602 -24.43 22.29 5.78
N ARG A 603 -24.61 21.12 6.40
CA ARG A 603 -24.35 20.94 7.84
C ARG A 603 -24.97 22.05 8.70
N THR A 604 -26.15 22.52 8.31
CA THR A 604 -26.80 23.71 8.86
C THR A 604 -28.02 23.32 9.67
N ALA A 605 -28.19 23.91 10.84
CA ALA A 605 -29.43 23.78 11.61
C ALA A 605 -30.41 24.90 11.23
N VAL A 606 -31.46 24.55 10.48
CA VAL A 606 -32.55 25.47 10.12
C VAL A 606 -33.71 25.28 11.09
N HIS A 607 -33.98 26.27 11.94
CA HIS A 607 -35.03 26.15 12.97
C HIS A 607 -36.46 26.22 12.41
N GLY A 608 -36.64 26.85 11.25
CA GLY A 608 -37.91 27.00 10.57
C GLY A 608 -37.91 26.30 9.21
N SER A 609 -38.55 26.91 8.21
CA SER A 609 -38.72 26.30 6.88
C SER A 609 -37.65 26.76 5.88
N VAL A 610 -37.41 25.93 4.88
CA VAL A 610 -36.58 26.22 3.70
C VAL A 610 -37.48 26.28 2.47
N ARG A 611 -37.45 27.42 1.75
CA ARG A 611 -38.07 27.58 0.44
C ARG A 611 -37.02 28.06 -0.54
N LEU A 612 -36.73 27.26 -1.56
CA LEU A 612 -35.78 27.60 -2.63
C LEU A 612 -36.53 27.58 -3.95
N ALA A 613 -36.79 28.76 -4.51
CA ALA A 613 -37.67 28.93 -5.67
C ALA A 613 -36.99 29.65 -6.84
N ASN A 614 -37.36 29.25 -8.06
CA ASN A 614 -36.97 29.89 -9.32
C ASN A 614 -35.45 30.03 -9.50
N GLY A 615 -34.66 29.17 -8.87
CA GLY A 615 -33.20 29.22 -8.91
C GLY A 615 -32.64 28.84 -10.28
N THR A 616 -31.54 29.50 -10.67
CA THR A 616 -30.95 29.39 -12.01
C THR A 616 -29.56 28.76 -12.06
N GLN A 617 -29.00 28.33 -10.92
CA GLN A 617 -27.75 27.56 -10.81
C GLN A 617 -27.92 26.43 -9.77
N ALA A 618 -26.83 25.89 -9.22
CA ALA A 618 -26.91 24.80 -8.24
C ALA A 618 -27.73 25.17 -7.00
N VAL A 619 -28.59 24.23 -6.60
CA VAL A 619 -29.41 24.29 -5.40
C VAL A 619 -29.16 23.03 -4.58
N ALA A 620 -28.74 23.19 -3.34
CA ALA A 620 -28.45 22.07 -2.45
C ALA A 620 -28.92 22.32 -1.01
N VAL A 621 -29.54 21.31 -0.42
CA VAL A 621 -29.75 21.17 1.03
C VAL A 621 -29.13 19.83 1.42
N ASP A 622 -28.03 19.86 2.16
CA ASP A 622 -27.11 18.74 2.31
C ASP A 622 -26.71 18.56 3.78
N ASP A 623 -26.83 17.34 4.30
CA ASP A 623 -26.49 16.94 5.67
C ASP A 623 -26.98 17.95 6.75
N SER A 624 -28.19 18.47 6.59
CA SER A 624 -28.73 19.55 7.41
C SER A 624 -29.96 19.09 8.22
N THR A 625 -30.23 19.81 9.32
CA THR A 625 -31.45 19.60 10.13
C THR A 625 -32.43 20.74 9.84
N VAL A 626 -33.69 20.42 9.57
CA VAL A 626 -34.73 21.40 9.23
C VAL A 626 -35.97 21.16 10.08
N GLY A 627 -36.28 22.09 10.98
CA GLY A 627 -37.44 22.01 11.87
C GLY A 627 -38.80 22.24 11.18
N GLY A 628 -38.80 22.78 9.95
CA GLY A 628 -39.99 23.07 9.15
C GLY A 628 -40.04 22.33 7.81
N ASP A 629 -40.85 22.85 6.89
CA ASP A 629 -40.96 22.30 5.53
C ASP A 629 -39.73 22.63 4.69
N VAL A 630 -39.32 21.70 3.81
CA VAL A 630 -38.37 21.97 2.72
C VAL A 630 -39.13 21.99 1.40
N ARG A 631 -39.09 23.12 0.69
CA ARG A 631 -39.79 23.31 -0.60
C ARG A 631 -38.85 23.78 -1.69
N LEU A 632 -38.71 22.96 -2.73
CA LEU A 632 -37.97 23.28 -3.96
C LEU A 632 -38.95 23.51 -5.10
N VAL A 633 -38.97 24.72 -5.65
CA VAL A 633 -39.99 25.10 -6.65
C VAL A 633 -39.35 25.72 -7.88
N ALA A 634 -39.58 25.14 -9.05
CA ALA A 634 -39.21 25.72 -10.34
C ALA A 634 -37.73 26.12 -10.48
N ASN A 635 -36.81 25.39 -9.84
CA ASN A 635 -35.37 25.59 -10.03
C ASN A 635 -34.92 24.90 -11.32
N THR A 636 -34.24 25.60 -12.24
CA THR A 636 -34.06 25.13 -13.64
C THR A 636 -32.61 25.10 -14.15
N GLY A 637 -31.62 25.55 -13.38
CA GLY A 637 -30.25 25.72 -13.90
C GLY A 637 -29.12 24.99 -13.17
N GLY A 638 -29.41 24.24 -12.11
CA GLY A 638 -28.40 23.50 -11.33
C GLY A 638 -28.25 22.05 -11.74
N ARG A 639 -27.03 21.52 -11.80
CA ARG A 639 -26.80 20.07 -11.98
C ARG A 639 -25.82 19.54 -10.93
N PRO A 640 -26.23 18.62 -10.03
CA PRO A 640 -27.61 18.22 -9.69
C PRO A 640 -28.30 19.21 -8.72
N ILE A 641 -29.65 19.22 -8.70
CA ILE A 641 -30.43 19.80 -7.59
C ILE A 641 -30.46 18.74 -6.48
N LEU A 642 -29.85 19.06 -5.33
CA LEU A 642 -29.54 18.09 -4.28
C LEU A 642 -30.37 18.32 -3.02
N VAL A 643 -31.00 17.26 -2.52
CA VAL A 643 -31.56 17.19 -1.16
C VAL A 643 -31.17 15.85 -0.57
N ALA A 644 -30.07 15.83 0.17
CA ALA A 644 -29.39 14.60 0.57
C ALA A 644 -29.03 14.61 2.05
N GLY A 645 -29.18 13.46 2.73
CA GLY A 645 -28.71 13.24 4.09
C GLY A 645 -29.36 14.13 5.17
N ASN A 646 -30.52 14.72 4.89
CA ASN A 646 -31.14 15.68 5.80
C ASN A 646 -32.07 15.01 6.82
N GLU A 647 -32.22 15.64 7.98
CA GLU A 647 -33.31 15.38 8.93
C GLU A 647 -34.34 16.52 8.83
N ILE A 648 -35.57 16.20 8.43
CA ILE A 648 -36.64 17.15 8.14
C ILE A 648 -37.88 16.82 8.97
N ASP A 649 -38.19 17.69 9.93
CA ASP A 649 -39.37 17.54 10.80
C ASP A 649 -40.68 17.86 10.04
N GLY A 650 -40.61 18.73 9.04
CA GLY A 650 -41.74 19.08 8.17
C GLY A 650 -41.88 18.17 6.94
N ALA A 651 -42.61 18.64 5.93
CA ALA A 651 -42.75 17.93 4.66
C ALA A 651 -41.67 18.35 3.65
N LEU A 652 -41.19 17.39 2.85
CA LEU A 652 -40.32 17.65 1.69
C LEU A 652 -41.18 17.72 0.42
N ARG A 653 -41.20 18.87 -0.26
CA ARG A 653 -42.03 19.08 -1.47
C ARG A 653 -41.21 19.66 -2.60
N CYS A 654 -41.33 19.06 -3.78
CA CYS A 654 -40.60 19.49 -4.95
C CYS A 654 -41.52 19.57 -6.16
N ASP A 655 -41.61 20.76 -6.76
CA ASP A 655 -42.56 21.03 -7.84
C ASP A 655 -41.87 21.82 -8.98
N GLY A 656 -41.92 21.27 -10.20
CA GLY A 656 -41.47 21.97 -11.40
C GLY A 656 -39.96 22.20 -11.54
N ASN A 657 -39.11 21.53 -10.76
CA ASN A 657 -37.65 21.63 -10.87
C ASN A 657 -37.12 20.85 -12.08
N GLU A 658 -36.06 21.35 -12.70
CA GLU A 658 -35.36 20.74 -13.82
C GLU A 658 -33.83 20.92 -13.65
N PRO A 659 -33.03 19.85 -13.54
CA PRO A 659 -33.43 18.44 -13.49
C PRO A 659 -34.25 18.11 -12.23
N ARG A 660 -34.85 16.92 -12.18
CA ARG A 660 -35.53 16.47 -10.95
C ARG A 660 -34.52 16.44 -9.79
N PRO A 661 -34.94 16.81 -8.56
CA PRO A 661 -34.07 16.70 -7.39
C PRO A 661 -33.63 15.25 -7.14
N THR A 662 -32.44 15.08 -6.60
CA THR A 662 -31.84 13.79 -6.21
C THR A 662 -31.32 13.87 -4.78
N ASP A 663 -31.15 12.73 -4.13
CA ASP A 663 -30.53 12.59 -2.81
C ASP A 663 -29.14 11.93 -2.88
N ASP A 664 -28.64 11.62 -4.09
CA ASP A 664 -27.34 10.98 -4.32
C ASP A 664 -27.15 9.68 -3.50
N ASP A 665 -28.23 8.89 -3.40
CA ASP A 665 -28.31 7.68 -2.59
C ASP A 665 -28.04 7.90 -1.09
N ARG A 666 -28.18 9.14 -0.59
CA ARG A 666 -28.21 9.53 0.83
C ARG A 666 -29.62 9.96 1.22
N PRO A 667 -30.52 9.01 1.53
CA PRO A 667 -31.92 9.30 1.85
C PRO A 667 -32.07 10.33 2.97
N ASN A 668 -33.08 11.18 2.82
CA ASN A 668 -33.50 12.11 3.87
C ASN A 668 -34.39 11.40 4.88
N GLN A 669 -34.29 11.76 6.16
CA GLN A 669 -35.26 11.39 7.18
C GLN A 669 -36.35 12.46 7.21
N VAL A 670 -37.57 12.14 6.76
CA VAL A 670 -38.65 13.12 6.58
C VAL A 670 -39.88 12.73 7.38
N VAL A 671 -40.20 13.49 8.43
CA VAL A 671 -41.35 13.20 9.31
C VAL A 671 -42.69 13.55 8.65
N GLY A 672 -42.76 14.69 7.96
CA GLY A 672 -43.98 15.16 7.29
C GLY A 672 -44.27 14.49 5.94
N GLY A 673 -43.44 13.53 5.52
CA GLY A 673 -43.50 12.85 4.24
C GLY A 673 -42.96 13.66 3.05
N SER A 674 -42.66 12.94 1.97
CA SER A 674 -42.12 13.50 0.74
C SER A 674 -43.15 13.51 -0.39
N HIS A 675 -43.20 14.59 -1.16
CA HIS A 675 -44.22 14.81 -2.21
C HIS A 675 -43.65 15.37 -3.52
N GLY A 676 -44.45 15.26 -4.59
CA GLY A 676 -44.10 15.78 -5.90
C GLY A 676 -42.90 15.06 -6.51
N GLN A 677 -41.96 15.82 -7.08
CA GLN A 677 -40.72 15.28 -7.64
C GLN A 677 -39.81 14.63 -6.59
N CYS A 678 -39.97 14.98 -5.31
CA CYS A 678 -39.18 14.44 -4.20
C CYS A 678 -39.85 13.25 -3.51
N GLY A 679 -40.98 12.73 -4.02
CA GLY A 679 -41.72 11.63 -3.38
C GLY A 679 -40.90 10.37 -3.09
N GLY A 680 -39.79 10.15 -3.80
CA GLY A 680 -38.86 9.04 -3.56
C GLY A 680 -37.63 9.37 -2.70
N LEU A 681 -37.42 10.62 -2.28
CA LEU A 681 -36.21 11.08 -1.58
C LEU A 681 -36.40 11.04 -0.06
N HIS A 682 -36.79 9.89 0.49
CA HIS A 682 -36.89 9.68 1.93
C HIS A 682 -36.50 8.25 2.30
N ALA A 683 -35.97 8.06 3.51
CA ALA A 683 -35.84 6.74 4.12
C ALA A 683 -37.24 6.17 4.39
N GLY A 684 -37.46 4.92 3.96
CA GLY A 684 -38.75 4.22 4.06
C GLY A 684 -39.15 3.83 5.48
#